data_AF-K8F1Q9-F1
#
_entry.id   AF-K8F1Q9-F1
#
_cell.length_a   1.000
_cell.length_b   1.000
_cell.length_c   1.000
_cell.angle_alpha   90.00
_cell.angle_beta   90.00
_cell.angle_gamma   90.00
#
_symmetry.space_group_name_H-M   'P 1'
#
loop_
_entity.id
_entity.type
_entity.pdbx_description
1 polymer ?
#
loop_
_entity_poly.entity_id
_entity_poly.type
_entity_poly.pdbx_seq_one_letter_code
_entity_poly.pdbx_strand_id
1 'polypeptide(L)'
;MNHAISSTSLSSSSSSSFNEALKTTTMKKTAFSAASRRVFNVVFSTPKGQNQFSTTTSVKATTTMSSKSSKNSSFGFGRWWCLTSQQQPKSSRHHLLRNTFTKQLSFFKASSSYSSSSSSSRAVTVAGAASSAKEAKTSSMTPEEIASQPRWELERHFEYDSPNDGKIDREMDAIETQCKEFKAKYEGKLKAGENNLLLEAIEMFEEIDIKLTRALSYVSLASDTRLEDAKMQQRKAQLMQRYGSFQGNFLQWFSLEIANLEEDDVEKQYLLHDGKLKTKYKAFIEEERRSKPYNLSKEVERALTVRSAFAGKRQVVEFYGNELSRLRFPMKDDESGETKEVNMEVLLAKMTSSKDTKTRRECMNILNEGLVKFERTCALSLNMVAGSWHIENTERGFKNLRSQRNVSNNVPDEAVDSLLTAVKTTGVDLCKKYYRLKKGILKETQGLEEFTWADRNATIDIGTGSDSYSWEQAVQICKDGYEKFSPTMAKHFTDMVESKRIDVPAADGKRGGAYCSSSYGCGPFQLLNFTGTQRDVATLAHESGHGVHFILSYQQGILQYHPPLTLAETASIFGEMIVFRDLLERAPSDQDRLQMIMGKCDDIINSVVRQCSFDAFEAKVHEKRQNGQVTPEEMTEAWKECMVDYYGEEGDVYDSYKDTSHLWAYVSHFHNVPFYVYSYAFADLVVGALYGVYAKQPEGFEEKLLDLLSAGGTKGFVEALAPFGLDPASDTFWSDALTAHLGGLLDEAEQLAKKLNYQK
;
A
#
# COMPACT_ATOMS: atom_id res chain seq x y z
N MET A 1 -41.45 40.66 8.05
CA MET A 1 -42.67 41.47 8.23
C MET A 1 -43.67 40.67 9.05
N ASN A 2 -44.16 41.29 10.15
CA ASN A 2 -45.42 41.06 10.88
C ASN A 2 -45.64 39.67 11.51
N HIS A 3 -45.56 39.51 12.83
CA HIS A 3 -46.47 39.89 13.93
C HIS A 3 -46.99 38.56 14.54
N ALA A 4 -46.55 38.10 15.71
CA ALA A 4 -46.84 38.57 17.07
C ALA A 4 -48.18 38.05 17.65
N ILE A 5 -48.11 37.75 18.96
CA ILE A 5 -49.12 37.97 20.03
C ILE A 5 -49.67 36.73 20.77
N SER A 6 -49.14 36.61 22.00
CA SER A 6 -49.78 36.32 23.30
C SER A 6 -50.28 34.89 23.59
N SER A 7 -50.31 34.42 24.84
CA SER A 7 -50.61 35.15 26.08
C SER A 7 -50.24 34.35 27.34
N THR A 8 -49.60 35.03 28.32
CA THR A 8 -49.88 35.07 29.78
C THR A 8 -50.12 33.76 30.58
N SER A 9 -49.68 33.58 31.84
CA SER A 9 -49.25 34.53 32.88
C SER A 9 -48.88 33.82 34.21
N LEU A 10 -47.97 34.46 34.97
CA LEU A 10 -47.96 34.67 36.45
C LEU A 10 -47.78 33.43 37.37
N SER A 11 -47.03 33.45 38.48
CA SER A 11 -46.30 34.53 39.20
C SER A 11 -45.48 33.94 40.38
N SER A 12 -44.38 34.63 40.73
CA SER A 12 -43.86 34.97 42.09
C SER A 12 -43.53 33.86 43.10
N SER A 13 -42.45 33.88 43.90
CA SER A 13 -41.49 34.93 44.28
C SER A 13 -40.41 34.37 45.23
N SER A 14 -39.18 34.95 45.15
CA SER A 14 -38.23 35.35 46.22
C SER A 14 -37.74 34.29 47.25
N SER A 15 -36.47 34.23 47.70
CA SER A 15 -35.36 35.20 47.74
C SER A 15 -34.05 34.54 48.21
N SER A 16 -32.91 35.07 47.74
CA SER A 16 -31.59 35.28 48.42
C SER A 16 -30.88 34.08 49.09
N SER A 17 -29.58 33.85 49.05
CA SER A 17 -28.39 34.49 48.45
C SER A 17 -27.22 33.68 49.02
N PHE A 18 -26.26 33.20 48.22
CA PHE A 18 -24.86 33.08 48.67
C PHE A 18 -23.94 32.94 47.45
N ASN A 19 -22.96 33.85 47.39
CA ASN A 19 -21.95 33.99 46.35
C ASN A 19 -20.84 32.92 46.49
N GLU A 20 -20.07 32.81 45.39
CA GLU A 20 -18.68 32.31 45.29
C GLU A 20 -18.40 30.80 45.41
N ALA A 21 -18.31 30.14 44.25
CA ALA A 21 -17.21 29.23 43.91
C ALA A 21 -17.26 28.87 42.41
N LEU A 22 -16.83 29.79 41.55
CA LEU A 22 -16.59 29.52 40.11
C LEU A 22 -15.08 29.59 39.86
N LYS A 23 -14.39 28.46 40.01
CA LYS A 23 -13.07 28.23 39.37
C LYS A 23 -12.94 26.78 38.93
N THR A 24 -12.69 26.65 37.62
CA THR A 24 -11.95 25.58 36.92
C THR A 24 -12.52 24.17 36.96
N THR A 25 -13.41 23.86 36.00
CA THR A 25 -13.56 22.50 35.47
C THR A 25 -13.19 22.52 33.99
N THR A 26 -11.90 22.39 33.69
CA THR A 26 -11.40 22.24 32.32
C THR A 26 -11.61 20.78 31.90
N MET A 27 -12.61 20.54 31.06
CA MET A 27 -12.78 19.26 30.36
C MET A 27 -11.57 19.05 29.44
N LYS A 28 -10.75 18.04 29.78
CA LYS A 28 -9.55 17.64 29.03
C LYS A 28 -9.95 16.66 27.94
N LYS A 29 -9.55 16.94 26.71
CA LYS A 29 -9.89 16.21 25.47
C LYS A 29 -8.65 15.67 24.74
N THR A 30 -8.85 14.60 23.96
CA THR A 30 -7.93 13.45 23.77
C THR A 30 -7.77 12.77 22.31
N ALA A 31 -6.67 12.88 21.46
CA ALA A 31 -5.86 11.76 20.81
C ALA A 31 -4.35 11.99 20.28
N PHE A 32 -3.67 10.86 19.95
CA PHE A 32 -2.30 10.36 19.50
C PHE A 32 -1.31 10.98 18.45
N SER A 33 0.02 10.90 18.73
CA SER A 33 1.17 11.42 17.93
C SER A 33 1.69 10.55 16.76
N ALA A 34 2.53 11.14 15.89
CA ALA A 34 2.98 10.61 14.59
C ALA A 34 4.16 9.61 14.62
N ALA A 35 4.94 9.54 15.70
CA ALA A 35 6.22 8.81 15.74
C ALA A 35 6.13 7.27 15.60
N SER A 36 4.97 6.66 15.80
CA SER A 36 4.81 5.19 15.70
C SER A 36 4.72 4.66 14.25
N ARG A 37 4.78 5.52 13.23
CA ARG A 37 4.46 5.15 11.83
C ARG A 37 5.66 4.76 10.95
N ARG A 38 6.90 5.10 11.34
CA ARG A 38 8.07 4.97 10.44
C ARG A 38 8.54 3.54 10.18
N VAL A 39 8.31 2.60 11.10
CA VAL A 39 8.85 1.23 10.95
C VAL A 39 7.96 0.30 10.10
N PHE A 40 6.68 0.62 9.88
CA PHE A 40 5.74 -0.34 9.26
C PHE A 40 4.77 0.22 8.23
N ASN A 41 4.87 1.50 7.83
CA ASN A 41 4.06 2.02 6.72
C ASN A 41 4.35 1.38 5.35
N VAL A 42 5.38 0.53 5.25
CA VAL A 42 5.71 -0.23 4.03
C VAL A 42 5.21 -1.69 4.07
N VAL A 43 4.70 -2.16 5.20
CA VAL A 43 4.31 -3.58 5.37
C VAL A 43 2.81 -3.82 5.17
N PHE A 44 2.02 -2.80 4.85
CA PHE A 44 0.61 -2.98 4.49
C PHE A 44 0.30 -2.37 3.12
N SER A 45 1.05 -2.75 2.08
CA SER A 45 0.34 -3.05 0.82
C SER A 45 -0.56 -4.25 1.13
N THR A 46 -1.88 -4.05 1.09
CA THR A 46 -2.80 -5.16 1.07
C THR A 46 -2.43 -6.02 -0.14
N PRO A 47 -2.21 -7.34 0.02
CA PRO A 47 -1.95 -8.20 -1.12
C PRO A 47 -3.05 -8.01 -2.16
N LYS A 48 -2.69 -7.72 -3.42
CA LYS A 48 -3.49 -8.25 -4.53
C LYS A 48 -3.40 -9.76 -4.39
N GLY A 49 -4.50 -10.34 -3.90
CA GLY A 49 -4.50 -11.59 -3.17
C GLY A 49 -4.09 -12.80 -4.01
N GLN A 50 -3.40 -13.73 -3.36
CA GLN A 50 -3.46 -15.17 -3.59
C GLN A 50 -2.85 -15.85 -2.36
N ASN A 51 -3.60 -16.77 -1.74
CA ASN A 51 -3.08 -17.76 -0.80
C ASN A 51 -3.96 -19.02 -0.93
N GLN A 52 -3.38 -20.10 -1.45
CA GLN A 52 -3.96 -21.44 -1.43
C GLN A 52 -3.32 -22.27 -0.31
N PHE A 53 -4.11 -23.12 0.34
CA PHE A 53 -3.65 -24.44 0.76
C PHE A 53 -4.81 -25.44 0.69
N SER A 54 -4.48 -26.62 0.17
CA SER A 54 -5.35 -27.77 -0.04
C SER A 54 -5.39 -28.68 1.18
N THR A 55 -6.51 -29.40 1.35
CA THR A 55 -6.50 -30.73 1.99
C THR A 55 -7.51 -31.62 1.29
N THR A 56 -7.01 -32.73 0.74
CA THR A 56 -7.76 -33.79 0.08
C THR A 56 -8.22 -34.85 1.09
N THR A 57 -9.54 -34.90 1.29
CA THR A 57 -10.47 -36.06 1.24
C THR A 57 -10.11 -37.41 1.92
N SER A 58 -11.01 -37.91 2.77
CA SER A 58 -11.73 -39.16 2.48
C SER A 58 -13.06 -39.28 3.26
N VAL A 59 -14.10 -39.64 2.51
CA VAL A 59 -15.47 -39.95 2.95
C VAL A 59 -15.62 -41.47 3.00
N LYS A 60 -16.31 -42.00 4.01
CA LYS A 60 -17.11 -43.23 3.88
C LYS A 60 -18.44 -43.06 4.61
N ALA A 61 -19.52 -43.15 3.85
CA ALA A 61 -20.91 -43.25 4.29
C ALA A 61 -21.19 -44.62 4.93
N THR A 62 -22.25 -44.73 5.76
CA THR A 62 -23.47 -45.56 5.52
C THR A 62 -24.51 -45.36 6.63
N THR A 63 -25.76 -45.47 6.22
CA THR A 63 -27.08 -45.17 6.77
C THR A 63 -27.61 -46.10 7.91
N THR A 64 -28.62 -45.59 8.64
CA THR A 64 -29.88 -46.24 9.17
C THR A 64 -30.16 -46.29 10.69
N MET A 65 -31.19 -45.52 11.07
CA MET A 65 -32.39 -45.78 11.90
C MET A 65 -32.34 -46.35 13.35
N SER A 66 -33.03 -45.58 14.22
CA SER A 66 -34.15 -45.97 15.10
C SER A 66 -33.93 -46.19 16.63
N SER A 67 -34.53 -45.24 17.38
CA SER A 67 -35.44 -45.40 18.54
C SER A 67 -34.96 -45.22 19.99
N LYS A 68 -35.65 -44.23 20.62
CA LYS A 68 -36.34 -44.19 21.92
C LYS A 68 -35.58 -44.21 23.26
N SER A 69 -35.75 -43.08 23.95
CA SER A 69 -36.06 -42.85 25.38
C SER A 69 -35.07 -43.29 26.47
N SER A 70 -34.60 -42.35 27.30
CA SER A 70 -35.31 -41.95 28.53
C SER A 70 -34.53 -40.89 29.34
N LYS A 71 -35.29 -39.88 29.78
CA LYS A 71 -35.29 -39.10 31.04
C LYS A 71 -34.00 -38.78 31.85
N ASN A 72 -33.99 -37.50 32.24
CA ASN A 72 -33.54 -36.90 33.51
C ASN A 72 -32.03 -36.62 33.67
N SER A 73 -31.62 -35.34 33.53
CA SER A 73 -31.34 -34.37 34.63
C SER A 73 -30.08 -34.76 35.42
N SER A 74 -29.05 -33.94 35.63
CA SER A 74 -28.96 -32.50 35.78
C SER A 74 -27.47 -32.11 35.89
N PHE A 75 -27.18 -30.87 35.47
CA PHE A 75 -26.09 -29.97 35.87
C PHE A 75 -25.00 -30.45 36.86
N GLY A 76 -23.74 -30.16 36.53
CA GLY A 76 -22.66 -30.09 37.52
C GLY A 76 -21.26 -29.95 36.92
N PHE A 77 -20.77 -28.72 36.87
CA PHE A 77 -19.38 -28.31 36.59
C PHE A 77 -18.35 -29.04 37.48
N GLY A 78 -17.12 -29.22 36.95
CA GLY A 78 -15.93 -29.18 37.81
C GLY A 78 -14.78 -30.13 37.44
N ARG A 79 -13.74 -29.53 36.85
CA ARG A 79 -12.29 -29.69 37.14
C ARG A 79 -11.69 -31.07 37.49
N TRP A 80 -10.51 -31.27 36.90
CA TRP A 80 -9.21 -31.68 37.48
C TRP A 80 -8.57 -33.02 37.06
N TRP A 81 -7.33 -32.87 36.58
CA TRP A 81 -6.11 -33.64 36.86
C TRP A 81 -5.92 -35.10 36.40
N CYS A 82 -4.92 -35.22 35.51
CA CYS A 82 -3.62 -35.89 35.71
C CYS A 82 -3.51 -37.43 35.69
N LEU A 83 -2.29 -37.86 35.33
CA LEU A 83 -1.63 -39.17 35.48
C LEU A 83 -1.84 -40.16 34.33
N THR A 84 -0.79 -40.37 33.51
CA THR A 84 0.09 -41.58 33.45
C THR A 84 -0.57 -42.75 32.70
N SER A 85 0.09 -43.61 31.93
CA SER A 85 1.48 -43.90 31.59
C SER A 85 1.45 -44.91 30.43
N GLN A 86 2.60 -45.09 29.78
CA GLN A 86 3.10 -46.36 29.21
C GLN A 86 2.19 -47.21 28.30
N GLN A 87 2.63 -47.47 27.06
CA GLN A 87 3.40 -48.69 26.74
C GLN A 87 3.77 -48.72 25.24
N GLN A 88 5.05 -49.03 25.00
CA GLN A 88 5.66 -49.52 23.75
C GLN A 88 5.14 -50.94 23.42
N PRO A 89 5.20 -51.42 22.16
CA PRO A 89 6.44 -52.03 21.64
C PRO A 89 6.74 -51.92 20.13
N LYS A 90 8.06 -51.93 19.80
CA LYS A 90 8.84 -52.79 18.84
C LYS A 90 8.12 -53.24 17.55
N SER A 91 8.71 -53.34 16.34
CA SER A 91 10.06 -53.56 15.77
C SER A 91 9.96 -53.19 14.26
N SER A 92 10.96 -53.09 13.37
CA SER A 92 12.16 -53.90 13.11
C SER A 92 13.06 -53.16 12.09
N ARG A 93 14.36 -53.42 12.17
CA ARG A 93 15.46 -52.90 11.33
C ARG A 93 15.55 -53.59 9.97
N HIS A 94 16.14 -52.91 8.98
CA HIS A 94 17.25 -53.44 8.16
C HIS A 94 18.16 -52.30 7.68
N HIS A 95 19.37 -52.67 7.26
CA HIS A 95 20.66 -51.99 7.47
C HIS A 95 21.41 -51.79 6.14
N LEU A 96 22.31 -50.78 6.10
CA LEU A 96 23.65 -50.75 5.43
C LEU A 96 23.64 -50.63 3.88
N LEU A 97 24.53 -49.90 3.16
CA LEU A 97 25.87 -49.32 3.39
C LEU A 97 26.25 -48.28 2.30
N ARG A 98 26.99 -47.24 2.72
CA ARG A 98 28.16 -46.54 2.13
C ARG A 98 28.41 -46.53 0.59
N ASN A 99 28.73 -45.34 0.05
CA ASN A 99 30.12 -45.02 -0.34
C ASN A 99 30.38 -43.52 -0.54
N THR A 100 31.55 -43.11 -0.06
CA THR A 100 32.26 -41.83 -0.12
C THR A 100 33.08 -41.67 -1.39
N PHE A 101 33.26 -40.44 -1.90
CA PHE A 101 34.49 -40.03 -2.60
C PHE A 101 34.76 -38.52 -2.42
N THR A 102 36.06 -38.19 -2.36
CA THR A 102 36.67 -36.94 -1.89
C THR A 102 37.68 -36.43 -2.93
N LYS A 103 37.97 -35.10 -2.91
CA LYS A 103 39.20 -34.33 -3.32
C LYS A 103 38.91 -33.21 -4.35
N GLN A 104 39.15 -31.92 -4.04
CA GLN A 104 40.43 -31.14 -3.96
C GLN A 104 41.09 -30.95 -5.34
N LEU A 105 41.66 -29.82 -5.83
CA LEU A 105 42.38 -28.66 -5.25
C LEU A 105 42.52 -27.55 -6.37
N SER A 106 42.32 -26.25 -6.11
CA SER A 106 43.29 -25.11 -6.07
C SER A 106 43.87 -24.44 -7.35
N PHE A 107 43.69 -23.09 -7.40
CA PHE A 107 44.61 -21.96 -7.69
C PHE A 107 45.31 -21.74 -9.05
N PHE A 108 45.16 -20.51 -9.61
CA PHE A 108 46.28 -19.58 -9.94
C PHE A 108 45.82 -18.10 -10.04
N LYS A 109 46.78 -17.18 -9.87
CA LYS A 109 46.71 -15.74 -9.57
C LYS A 109 47.27 -14.88 -10.74
N ALA A 110 46.92 -13.57 -10.73
CA ALA A 110 47.74 -12.38 -11.07
C ALA A 110 47.64 -11.65 -12.46
N SER A 111 47.03 -10.45 -12.39
CA SER A 111 47.40 -9.07 -12.84
C SER A 111 48.46 -8.74 -13.92
N SER A 112 48.15 -7.75 -14.79
CA SER A 112 48.90 -6.50 -15.17
C SER A 112 48.39 -5.94 -16.53
N SER A 113 47.75 -4.75 -16.63
CA SER A 113 48.21 -3.35 -16.82
C SER A 113 48.50 -2.86 -18.27
N TYR A 114 47.73 -1.85 -18.71
CA TYR A 114 48.00 -0.69 -19.63
C TYR A 114 48.57 -0.85 -21.06
N SER A 115 47.82 -0.39 -22.10
CA SER A 115 48.04 0.91 -22.82
C SER A 115 47.27 1.05 -24.16
N SER A 116 46.70 2.26 -24.33
CA SER A 116 46.44 3.10 -25.54
C SER A 116 46.03 2.58 -26.93
N SER A 117 44.96 3.25 -27.42
CA SER A 117 44.71 3.79 -28.78
C SER A 117 44.40 2.85 -29.95
N SER A 118 43.19 2.98 -30.52
CA SER A 118 42.96 3.70 -31.79
C SER A 118 41.52 3.53 -32.28
N SER A 119 41.01 4.62 -32.85
CA SER A 119 39.73 4.75 -33.53
C SER A 119 39.61 3.84 -34.75
N SER A 120 38.49 3.11 -34.88
CA SER A 120 37.91 2.88 -36.20
C SER A 120 36.39 2.73 -36.09
N SER A 121 35.70 3.60 -36.83
CA SER A 121 34.28 3.55 -37.13
C SER A 121 33.93 2.22 -37.80
N ARG A 122 33.00 1.48 -37.21
CA ARG A 122 32.25 0.44 -37.91
C ARG A 122 30.78 0.56 -37.55
N ALA A 123 30.00 0.99 -38.54
CA ALA A 123 28.56 0.86 -38.55
C ALA A 123 28.21 -0.61 -38.30
N VAL A 124 27.53 -0.88 -37.18
CA VAL A 124 26.93 -2.18 -36.91
C VAL A 124 25.50 -2.10 -37.42
N THR A 125 25.27 -2.77 -38.55
CA THR A 125 23.97 -3.10 -39.10
C THR A 125 23.21 -3.94 -38.07
N VAL A 126 22.24 -3.35 -37.37
CA VAL A 126 21.26 -4.08 -36.57
C VAL A 126 20.22 -4.66 -37.53
N ALA A 127 20.59 -5.76 -38.18
CA ALA A 127 19.71 -6.58 -38.99
C ALA A 127 19.99 -8.04 -38.64
N GLY A 128 19.49 -8.46 -37.47
CA GLY A 128 19.79 -9.80 -36.95
C GLY A 128 18.87 -10.29 -35.82
N ALA A 129 17.71 -9.67 -35.61
CA ALA A 129 16.72 -10.12 -34.60
C ALA A 129 15.30 -10.33 -35.17
N ALA A 130 15.10 -10.18 -36.48
CA ALA A 130 13.77 -10.25 -37.10
C ALA A 130 13.49 -11.56 -37.88
N SER A 131 14.39 -12.56 -37.84
CA SER A 131 14.28 -13.75 -38.71
C SER A 131 14.13 -15.10 -37.98
N SER A 132 14.10 -15.14 -36.64
CA SER A 132 13.81 -16.38 -35.89
C SER A 132 12.48 -16.34 -35.13
N ALA A 133 11.68 -15.28 -35.32
CA ALA A 133 10.35 -15.13 -34.70
C ALA A 133 9.23 -15.77 -35.52
N LYS A 134 9.44 -17.01 -35.98
CA LYS A 134 8.37 -17.87 -36.48
C LYS A 134 8.49 -19.20 -35.73
N GLU A 135 7.51 -19.47 -34.87
CA GLU A 135 7.31 -20.67 -34.04
C GLU A 135 7.81 -20.68 -32.58
N ALA A 136 7.84 -19.54 -31.89
CA ALA A 136 7.69 -19.58 -30.42
C ALA A 136 6.19 -19.55 -30.10
N LYS A 137 5.58 -20.73 -29.90
CA LYS A 137 4.24 -20.81 -29.31
C LYS A 137 4.29 -20.12 -27.94
N THR A 138 3.51 -19.07 -27.82
CA THR A 138 3.15 -18.33 -26.61
C THR A 138 2.66 -19.29 -25.51
N SER A 139 3.56 -19.69 -24.63
CA SER A 139 3.25 -20.46 -23.44
C SER A 139 3.48 -19.57 -22.22
N SER A 140 2.51 -19.55 -21.31
CA SER A 140 2.74 -19.09 -19.93
C SER A 140 3.94 -19.82 -19.33
N MET A 141 4.66 -19.18 -18.42
CA MET A 141 5.78 -19.81 -17.72
C MET A 141 5.34 -21.11 -17.03
N THR A 142 6.18 -22.16 -17.08
CA THR A 142 5.89 -23.40 -16.35
C THR A 142 6.12 -23.23 -14.84
N PRO A 143 5.52 -24.08 -13.99
CA PRO A 143 5.80 -24.07 -12.55
C PRO A 143 7.30 -24.21 -12.22
N GLU A 144 8.05 -24.99 -12.99
CA GLU A 144 9.50 -25.14 -12.83
C GLU A 144 10.26 -23.86 -13.19
N GLU A 145 9.87 -23.18 -14.28
CA GLU A 145 10.45 -21.90 -14.68
C GLU A 145 10.18 -20.82 -13.63
N ILE A 146 8.96 -20.77 -13.07
CA ILE A 146 8.61 -19.89 -11.96
C ILE A 146 9.47 -20.25 -10.74
N ALA A 147 9.53 -21.52 -10.32
CA ALA A 147 10.28 -21.91 -9.12
C ALA A 147 11.80 -21.65 -9.23
N SER A 148 12.35 -21.62 -10.46
CA SER A 148 13.78 -21.40 -10.72
C SER A 148 14.24 -19.94 -10.62
N GLN A 149 13.31 -18.98 -10.49
CA GLN A 149 13.64 -17.56 -10.49
C GLN A 149 14.49 -17.14 -9.27
N PRO A 150 15.30 -16.06 -9.39
CA PRO A 150 16.15 -15.61 -8.31
C PRO A 150 15.40 -15.28 -7.01
N ARG A 151 15.99 -15.66 -5.88
CA ARG A 151 15.55 -15.26 -4.53
C ARG A 151 16.50 -14.19 -4.00
N TRP A 152 16.04 -13.41 -3.03
CA TRP A 152 16.94 -12.53 -2.31
C TRP A 152 17.93 -13.32 -1.42
N GLU A 153 19.02 -12.69 -1.02
CA GLU A 153 20.00 -13.25 -0.07
C GLU A 153 20.08 -12.35 1.16
N LEU A 154 19.12 -12.47 2.09
CA LEU A 154 19.01 -11.55 3.23
C LEU A 154 20.24 -11.61 4.15
N GLU A 155 20.80 -12.80 4.36
CA GLU A 155 21.96 -13.05 5.23
C GLU A 155 23.18 -12.23 4.78
N ARG A 156 23.32 -11.99 3.47
CA ARG A 156 24.40 -11.18 2.87
C ARG A 156 24.39 -9.72 3.36
N HIS A 157 23.23 -9.21 3.79
CA HIS A 157 23.02 -7.79 4.04
C HIS A 157 22.70 -7.46 5.51
N PHE A 158 22.23 -8.43 6.29
CA PHE A 158 21.79 -8.22 7.67
C PHE A 158 22.74 -8.77 8.75
N GLU A 159 23.79 -9.51 8.36
CA GLU A 159 24.78 -10.12 9.29
C GLU A 159 24.18 -11.14 10.29
N TYR A 160 22.97 -11.63 10.02
CA TYR A 160 22.35 -12.74 10.73
C TYR A 160 22.42 -14.01 9.89
N ASP A 161 22.65 -15.16 10.55
CA ASP A 161 22.77 -16.45 9.85
C ASP A 161 21.41 -17.09 9.55
N SER A 162 20.38 -16.74 10.33
CA SER A 162 18.99 -17.19 10.13
C SER A 162 18.02 -16.34 10.97
N PRO A 163 16.69 -16.39 10.71
CA PRO A 163 15.69 -15.68 11.53
C PRO A 163 15.63 -16.12 13.00
N ASN A 164 16.25 -17.25 13.33
CA ASN A 164 16.41 -17.78 14.68
C ASN A 164 17.84 -17.64 15.22
N ASP A 165 18.69 -16.83 14.58
CA ASP A 165 20.03 -16.52 15.09
C ASP A 165 19.92 -15.85 16.46
N GLY A 166 20.55 -16.42 17.47
CA GLY A 166 20.58 -15.88 18.83
C GLY A 166 21.30 -14.53 18.97
N LYS A 167 21.99 -14.05 17.92
CA LYS A 167 22.43 -12.64 17.83
C LYS A 167 21.24 -11.68 17.88
N ILE A 168 20.12 -12.00 17.23
CA ILE A 168 18.91 -11.16 17.20
C ILE A 168 18.37 -10.96 18.62
N ASP A 169 18.28 -12.02 19.42
CA ASP A 169 17.77 -11.93 20.79
C ASP A 169 18.68 -11.10 21.69
N ARG A 170 20.01 -11.32 21.60
CA ARG A 170 21.00 -10.53 22.35
C ARG A 170 20.95 -9.06 21.97
N GLU A 171 20.77 -8.75 20.70
CA GLU A 171 20.63 -7.37 20.23
C GLU A 171 19.34 -6.74 20.74
N MET A 172 18.21 -7.46 20.72
CA MET A 172 16.95 -6.99 21.27
C MET A 172 17.01 -6.74 22.78
N ASP A 173 17.75 -7.57 23.54
CA ASP A 173 18.00 -7.35 24.98
C ASP A 173 18.87 -6.12 25.24
N ALA A 174 19.88 -5.90 24.40
CA ALA A 174 20.70 -4.70 24.45
C ALA A 174 19.88 -3.45 24.11
N ILE A 175 19.05 -3.50 23.06
CA ILE A 175 18.13 -2.41 22.68
C ILE A 175 17.20 -2.07 23.83
N GLU A 176 16.62 -3.07 24.51
CA GLU A 176 15.74 -2.82 25.65
C GLU A 176 16.46 -2.06 26.78
N THR A 177 17.73 -2.42 27.04
CA THR A 177 18.56 -1.73 28.02
C THR A 177 18.83 -0.29 27.58
N GLN A 178 19.21 -0.08 26.32
CA GLN A 178 19.40 1.27 25.76
C GLN A 178 18.13 2.12 25.81
N CYS A 179 16.95 1.54 25.56
CA CYS A 179 15.67 2.23 25.68
C CYS A 179 15.39 2.71 27.12
N LYS A 180 15.72 1.89 28.12
CA LYS A 180 15.57 2.25 29.54
C LYS A 180 16.55 3.36 29.94
N GLU A 181 17.80 3.26 29.49
CA GLU A 181 18.83 4.28 29.72
C GLU A 181 18.46 5.60 29.04
N PHE A 182 18.01 5.56 27.79
CA PHE A 182 17.52 6.70 27.03
C PHE A 182 16.43 7.46 27.80
N LYS A 183 15.40 6.74 28.25
CA LYS A 183 14.33 7.33 29.07
C LYS A 183 14.87 7.93 30.37
N ALA A 184 15.67 7.18 31.14
CA ALA A 184 16.20 7.65 32.42
C ALA A 184 17.10 8.88 32.27
N LYS A 185 17.88 8.94 31.19
CA LYS A 185 18.81 10.03 30.91
C LYS A 185 18.07 11.30 30.49
N TYR A 186 17.09 11.22 29.59
CA TYR A 186 16.59 12.41 28.88
C TYR A 186 15.13 12.80 29.17
N GLU A 187 14.25 11.90 29.64
CA GLU A 187 12.84 12.21 29.86
C GLU A 187 12.66 13.39 30.83
N GLY A 188 11.92 14.42 30.40
CA GLY A 188 11.68 15.66 31.13
C GLY A 188 12.86 16.65 31.14
N LYS A 189 13.93 16.41 30.37
CA LYS A 189 15.18 17.18 30.43
C LYS A 189 15.59 17.82 29.10
N LEU A 190 14.73 17.80 28.07
CA LEU A 190 15.03 18.29 26.72
C LEU A 190 14.92 19.82 26.53
N LYS A 191 14.51 20.56 27.58
CA LYS A 191 14.40 22.03 27.51
C LYS A 191 15.75 22.69 27.31
N ALA A 192 15.75 23.88 26.70
CA ALA A 192 16.98 24.62 26.47
C ALA A 192 17.69 24.96 27.80
N GLY A 193 18.95 24.54 27.87
CA GLY A 193 19.98 25.02 28.78
C GLY A 193 21.29 25.11 27.99
N GLU A 194 22.43 25.35 28.64
CA GLU A 194 23.75 25.31 27.96
C GLU A 194 24.18 23.88 27.55
N ASN A 195 23.31 22.89 27.67
CA ASN A 195 23.64 21.47 27.56
C ASN A 195 23.13 20.87 26.25
N ASN A 196 23.86 19.89 25.70
CA ASN A 196 23.60 19.25 24.42
C ASN A 196 22.50 18.16 24.44
N LEU A 197 21.58 18.19 25.40
CA LEU A 197 20.76 17.02 25.72
C LEU A 197 19.79 16.62 24.60
N LEU A 198 19.28 17.56 23.80
CA LEU A 198 18.39 17.23 22.68
C LEU A 198 19.13 16.54 21.55
N LEU A 199 20.30 17.06 21.14
CA LEU A 199 21.09 16.42 20.08
C LEU A 199 21.57 15.03 20.54
N GLU A 200 22.09 14.90 21.76
CA GLU A 200 22.50 13.61 22.31
C GLU A 200 21.32 12.62 22.43
N ALA A 201 20.11 13.11 22.73
CA ALA A 201 18.91 12.30 22.75
C ALA A 201 18.52 11.84 21.33
N ILE A 202 18.53 12.75 20.34
CA ILE A 202 18.22 12.41 18.95
C ILE A 202 19.22 11.40 18.40
N GLU A 203 20.52 11.56 18.65
CA GLU A 203 21.55 10.63 18.20
C GLU A 203 21.38 9.25 18.85
N MET A 204 21.12 9.18 20.16
CA MET A 204 20.85 7.91 20.84
C MET A 204 19.55 7.25 20.33
N PHE A 205 18.52 8.05 20.06
CA PHE A 205 17.26 7.57 19.48
C PHE A 205 17.48 7.02 18.06
N GLU A 206 18.28 7.72 17.24
CA GLU A 206 18.69 7.30 15.89
C GLU A 206 19.39 5.93 15.94
N GLU A 207 20.34 5.74 16.86
CA GLU A 207 21.04 4.47 17.04
C GLU A 207 20.12 3.32 17.48
N ILE A 208 19.20 3.60 18.41
CA ILE A 208 18.20 2.63 18.86
C ILE A 208 17.33 2.20 17.67
N ASP A 209 16.86 3.17 16.88
CA ASP A 209 15.99 2.91 15.73
C ASP A 209 16.70 2.07 14.66
N ILE A 210 17.96 2.40 14.31
CA ILE A 210 18.75 1.61 13.34
C ILE A 210 18.82 0.13 13.73
N LYS A 211 19.22 -0.16 14.97
CA LYS A 211 19.37 -1.55 15.46
C LYS A 211 18.03 -2.28 15.50
N LEU A 212 16.99 -1.59 15.97
CA LEU A 212 15.64 -2.13 16.09
C LEU A 212 15.05 -2.46 14.72
N THR A 213 15.12 -1.52 13.76
CA THR A 213 14.64 -1.75 12.40
C THR A 213 15.42 -2.84 11.66
N ARG A 214 16.73 -2.96 11.88
CA ARG A 214 17.55 -4.03 11.29
C ARG A 214 17.07 -5.41 11.70
N ALA A 215 16.93 -5.64 13.01
CA ALA A 215 16.48 -6.92 13.56
C ALA A 215 15.06 -7.28 13.10
N LEU A 216 14.14 -6.31 13.15
CA LEU A 216 12.74 -6.51 12.77
C LEU A 216 12.58 -6.74 11.27
N SER A 217 13.29 -5.99 10.43
CA SER A 217 13.19 -6.08 8.98
C SER A 217 13.67 -7.43 8.47
N TYR A 218 14.80 -7.93 8.98
CA TYR A 218 15.31 -9.25 8.60
C TYR A 218 14.29 -10.36 8.86
N VAL A 219 13.72 -10.41 10.08
CA VAL A 219 12.72 -11.42 10.44
C VAL A 219 11.42 -11.22 9.66
N SER A 220 11.01 -9.97 9.41
CA SER A 220 9.81 -9.70 8.62
C SER A 220 9.96 -10.16 7.17
N LEU A 221 11.06 -9.79 6.50
CA LEU A 221 11.35 -10.20 5.12
C LEU A 221 11.45 -11.72 5.02
N ALA A 222 12.21 -12.37 5.92
CA ALA A 222 12.33 -13.82 5.91
C ALA A 222 10.98 -14.53 6.14
N SER A 223 10.12 -13.97 6.99
CA SER A 223 8.78 -14.49 7.27
C SER A 223 7.82 -14.37 6.08
N ASP A 224 7.96 -13.32 5.27
CA ASP A 224 7.09 -13.06 4.11
C ASP A 224 7.30 -14.07 2.97
N THR A 225 8.36 -14.89 2.98
CA THR A 225 8.53 -16.03 2.05
C THR A 225 8.02 -17.36 2.60
N ARG A 226 7.43 -17.39 3.81
CA ARG A 226 7.05 -18.61 4.55
C ARG A 226 5.91 -18.37 5.56
N LEU A 227 4.78 -17.87 5.08
CA LEU A 227 3.60 -17.54 5.88
C LEU A 227 2.95 -18.76 6.57
N GLU A 228 3.10 -19.94 6.00
CA GLU A 228 2.66 -21.24 6.50
C GLU A 228 3.51 -21.79 7.65
N ASP A 229 4.75 -21.29 7.82
CA ASP A 229 5.61 -21.68 8.95
C ASP A 229 5.13 -21.02 10.26
N ALA A 230 4.33 -21.76 11.01
CA ALA A 230 3.79 -21.31 12.30
C ALA A 230 4.87 -20.88 13.31
N LYS A 231 6.07 -21.49 13.30
CA LYS A 231 7.16 -21.09 14.18
C LYS A 231 7.74 -19.75 13.73
N MET A 232 7.85 -19.54 12.43
CA MET A 232 8.29 -18.26 11.88
C MET A 232 7.29 -17.14 12.21
N GLN A 233 5.99 -17.40 12.06
CA GLN A 233 4.95 -16.44 12.43
C GLN A 233 4.97 -16.13 13.94
N GLN A 234 5.18 -17.14 14.78
CA GLN A 234 5.36 -16.95 16.22
C GLN A 234 6.59 -16.09 16.54
N ARG A 235 7.72 -16.33 15.88
CA ARG A 235 8.95 -15.55 16.06
C ARG A 235 8.77 -14.09 15.65
N LYS A 236 8.14 -13.82 14.51
CA LYS A 236 7.77 -12.45 14.06
C LYS A 236 6.89 -11.78 15.10
N ALA A 237 5.84 -12.46 15.57
CA ALA A 237 4.92 -11.93 16.59
C ALA A 237 5.63 -11.61 17.92
N GLN A 238 6.53 -12.47 18.37
CA GLN A 238 7.32 -12.25 19.59
C GLN A 238 8.18 -10.97 19.49
N LEU A 239 8.89 -10.78 18.38
CA LEU A 239 9.70 -9.57 18.19
C LEU A 239 8.83 -8.31 18.06
N MET A 240 7.69 -8.40 17.38
CA MET A 240 6.72 -7.28 17.29
C MET A 240 6.12 -6.91 18.65
N GLN A 241 5.88 -7.89 19.51
CA GLN A 241 5.43 -7.64 20.88
C GLN A 241 6.51 -6.90 21.69
N ARG A 242 7.79 -7.30 21.56
CA ARG A 242 8.90 -6.58 22.20
C ARG A 242 8.99 -5.14 21.68
N TYR A 243 8.94 -4.94 20.37
CA TYR A 243 8.90 -3.62 19.75
C TYR A 243 7.79 -2.74 20.32
N GLY A 244 6.55 -3.24 20.38
CA GLY A 244 5.42 -2.50 20.95
C GLY A 244 5.62 -2.13 22.41
N SER A 245 6.24 -3.02 23.21
CA SER A 245 6.61 -2.74 24.59
C SER A 245 7.67 -1.63 24.69
N PHE A 246 8.70 -1.66 23.84
CA PHE A 246 9.76 -0.64 23.84
C PHE A 246 9.18 0.73 23.48
N GLN A 247 8.40 0.79 22.40
CA GLN A 247 7.74 2.01 21.93
C GLN A 247 6.88 2.62 23.03
N GLY A 248 5.91 1.85 23.57
CA GLY A 248 4.96 2.38 24.54
C GLY A 248 5.55 2.74 25.90
N ASN A 249 6.52 1.97 26.39
CA ASN A 249 7.06 2.14 27.75
C ASN A 249 8.26 3.09 27.79
N PHE A 250 9.07 3.14 26.73
CA PHE A 250 10.40 3.76 26.78
C PHE A 250 10.68 4.81 25.71
N LEU A 251 9.94 4.86 24.60
CA LEU A 251 10.28 5.75 23.48
C LEU A 251 9.20 6.82 23.19
N GLN A 252 7.92 6.51 23.38
CA GLN A 252 6.79 7.39 23.01
C GLN A 252 6.83 8.79 23.63
N TRP A 253 7.44 8.96 24.81
CA TRP A 253 7.55 10.26 25.47
C TRP A 253 8.41 11.24 24.66
N PHE A 254 9.35 10.75 23.85
CA PHE A 254 10.34 11.56 23.17
C PHE A 254 9.71 12.47 22.11
N SER A 255 8.87 11.91 21.24
CA SER A 255 8.14 12.70 20.24
C SER A 255 7.23 13.74 20.89
N LEU A 256 6.55 13.38 21.98
CA LEU A 256 5.69 14.29 22.73
C LEU A 256 6.50 15.45 23.34
N GLU A 257 7.70 15.19 23.86
CA GLU A 257 8.54 16.25 24.42
C GLU A 257 9.11 17.17 23.34
N ILE A 258 9.60 16.64 22.21
CA ILE A 258 10.05 17.44 21.05
C ILE A 258 8.92 18.35 20.56
N ALA A 259 7.73 17.79 20.38
CA ALA A 259 6.55 18.53 19.92
C ALA A 259 6.19 19.67 20.88
N ASN A 260 6.43 19.51 22.18
CA ASN A 260 6.09 20.48 23.22
C ASN A 260 7.20 21.49 23.55
N LEU A 261 8.38 21.42 22.92
CA LEU A 261 9.41 22.44 23.10
C LEU A 261 8.85 23.83 22.72
N GLU A 262 9.30 24.87 23.42
CA GLU A 262 8.97 26.25 23.04
C GLU A 262 9.80 26.67 21.82
N GLU A 263 9.27 27.56 20.98
CA GLU A 263 9.96 27.99 19.76
C GLU A 263 11.34 28.59 20.07
N ASP A 264 11.40 29.48 21.05
CA ASP A 264 12.64 30.08 21.53
C ASP A 264 13.66 29.04 22.03
N ASP A 265 13.20 27.93 22.59
CA ASP A 265 14.08 26.86 23.08
C ASP A 265 14.67 26.05 21.93
N VAL A 266 13.91 25.82 20.86
CA VAL A 266 14.39 25.14 19.65
C VAL A 266 15.40 26.03 18.92
N GLU A 267 15.07 27.31 18.72
CA GLU A 267 15.96 28.27 18.05
C GLU A 267 17.30 28.43 18.79
N LYS A 268 17.30 28.50 20.13
CA LYS A 268 18.55 28.50 20.91
C LYS A 268 19.38 27.25 20.67
N GLN A 269 18.74 26.08 20.65
CA GLN A 269 19.45 24.81 20.44
C GLN A 269 20.00 24.65 19.02
N TYR A 270 19.36 25.27 18.03
CA TYR A 270 19.88 25.37 16.66
C TYR A 270 21.16 26.20 16.54
N LEU A 271 21.48 27.05 17.51
CA LEU A 271 22.72 27.85 17.53
C LEU A 271 23.88 27.12 18.23
N LEU A 272 23.61 26.01 18.92
CA LEU A 272 24.65 25.22 19.60
C LEU A 272 25.37 24.28 18.62
N HIS A 273 26.58 23.86 18.99
CA HIS A 273 27.35 22.80 18.32
C HIS A 273 27.42 22.94 16.79
N ASP A 274 27.87 24.12 16.34
CA ASP A 274 28.04 24.45 14.92
C ASP A 274 26.75 24.28 14.09
N GLY A 275 25.59 24.35 14.76
CA GLY A 275 24.28 24.19 14.13
C GLY A 275 23.95 22.77 13.68
N LYS A 276 24.63 21.74 14.18
CA LYS A 276 24.42 20.33 13.78
C LYS A 276 22.95 19.89 13.88
N LEU A 277 22.26 20.33 14.93
CA LEU A 277 20.84 20.06 15.11
C LEU A 277 20.00 20.61 13.95
N LYS A 278 20.29 21.86 13.54
CA LYS A 278 19.61 22.55 12.43
C LYS A 278 19.95 21.95 11.08
N THR A 279 21.21 21.59 10.85
CA THR A 279 21.66 21.08 9.54
C THR A 279 21.27 19.63 9.31
N LYS A 280 21.25 18.78 10.36
CA LYS A 280 20.96 17.35 10.22
C LYS A 280 19.53 16.97 10.61
N TYR A 281 18.91 17.58 11.62
CA TYR A 281 17.68 17.05 12.22
C TYR A 281 16.48 18.02 12.21
N LYS A 282 16.60 19.16 11.51
CA LYS A 282 15.53 20.16 11.45
C LYS A 282 14.21 19.56 10.96
N ALA A 283 14.21 18.80 9.86
CA ALA A 283 12.97 18.28 9.30
C ALA A 283 12.31 17.25 10.24
N PHE A 284 13.10 16.40 10.91
CA PHE A 284 12.60 15.52 11.96
C PHE A 284 11.92 16.30 13.09
N ILE A 285 12.56 17.36 13.60
CA ILE A 285 12.02 18.20 14.68
C ILE A 285 10.73 18.89 14.22
N GLU A 286 10.71 19.45 13.02
CA GLU A 286 9.53 20.09 12.44
C GLU A 286 8.37 19.11 12.23
N GLU A 287 8.64 17.87 11.81
CA GLU A 287 7.62 16.82 11.70
C GLU A 287 6.98 16.52 13.06
N GLU A 288 7.78 16.30 14.11
CA GLU A 288 7.25 16.04 15.45
C GLU A 288 6.45 17.25 15.96
N ARG A 289 6.92 18.47 15.74
CA ARG A 289 6.23 19.71 16.15
C ARG A 289 4.94 19.97 15.38
N ARG A 290 4.82 19.54 14.12
CA ARG A 290 3.58 19.63 13.32
C ARG A 290 2.40 18.93 14.00
N SER A 291 2.69 17.90 14.80
CA SER A 291 1.68 17.17 15.56
C SER A 291 1.21 17.88 16.84
N LYS A 292 1.96 18.89 17.33
CA LYS A 292 1.69 19.60 18.61
C LYS A 292 0.23 20.02 18.80
N PRO A 293 -0.46 20.65 17.82
CA PRO A 293 -1.84 21.11 18.01
C PRO A 293 -2.85 19.98 18.23
N TYR A 294 -2.47 18.75 17.86
CA TYR A 294 -3.36 17.59 17.78
C TYR A 294 -2.98 16.47 18.76
N ASN A 295 -1.92 16.64 19.55
CA ASN A 295 -1.42 15.70 20.55
C ASN A 295 -2.17 15.83 21.88
N LEU A 296 -2.15 14.77 22.70
CA LEU A 296 -2.73 14.81 24.06
C LEU A 296 -1.77 14.80 25.21
N SER A 297 -2.39 14.84 26.40
CA SER A 297 -1.79 14.34 27.61
C SER A 297 -1.24 12.92 27.45
N LYS A 298 0.00 12.77 27.91
CA LYS A 298 0.80 11.55 27.93
C LYS A 298 0.05 10.34 28.48
N GLU A 299 -0.76 10.50 29.51
CA GLU A 299 -1.50 9.40 30.14
C GLU A 299 -2.54 8.81 29.21
N VAL A 300 -3.23 9.67 28.45
CA VAL A 300 -4.26 9.21 27.53
C VAL A 300 -3.61 8.58 26.30
N GLU A 301 -2.51 9.15 25.81
CA GLU A 301 -1.73 8.52 24.74
C GLU A 301 -1.27 7.12 25.12
N ARG A 302 -0.67 6.99 26.30
CA ARG A 302 -0.30 5.69 26.84
C ARG A 302 -1.52 4.76 26.92
N ALA A 303 -2.64 5.22 27.45
CA ALA A 303 -3.84 4.41 27.62
C ALA A 303 -4.41 3.92 26.27
N LEU A 304 -4.46 4.79 25.26
CA LEU A 304 -4.87 4.45 23.89
C LEU A 304 -3.94 3.37 23.30
N THR A 305 -2.63 3.53 23.45
CA THR A 305 -1.63 2.59 22.94
C THR A 305 -1.72 1.23 23.61
N VAL A 306 -1.78 1.16 24.94
CA VAL A 306 -1.77 -0.14 25.65
C VAL A 306 -3.08 -0.91 25.49
N ARG A 307 -4.20 -0.22 25.23
CA ARG A 307 -5.52 -0.86 25.06
C ARG A 307 -5.81 -1.27 23.62
N SER A 308 -5.09 -0.74 22.62
CA SER A 308 -5.43 -0.91 21.20
C SER A 308 -5.39 -2.36 20.71
N ALA A 309 -4.63 -3.23 21.40
CA ALA A 309 -4.58 -4.65 21.11
C ALA A 309 -5.81 -5.43 21.61
N PHE A 310 -6.60 -4.85 22.52
CA PHE A 310 -7.71 -5.55 23.19
C PHE A 310 -9.08 -4.90 22.95
N ALA A 311 -9.12 -3.62 22.57
CA ALA A 311 -10.35 -2.85 22.40
C ALA A 311 -10.27 -1.83 21.25
N GLY A 312 -11.43 -1.44 20.74
CA GLY A 312 -11.59 -0.37 19.74
C GLY A 312 -11.84 -0.87 18.31
N LYS A 313 -11.84 0.06 17.35
CA LYS A 313 -12.17 -0.21 15.94
C LYS A 313 -11.33 -1.32 15.32
N ARG A 314 -10.05 -1.43 15.70
CA ARG A 314 -9.10 -2.40 15.16
C ARG A 314 -9.60 -3.84 15.25
N GLN A 315 -10.17 -4.25 16.38
CA GLN A 315 -10.66 -5.62 16.57
C GLN A 315 -11.83 -5.95 15.65
N VAL A 316 -12.68 -4.96 15.35
CA VAL A 316 -13.81 -5.14 14.44
C VAL A 316 -13.38 -5.07 12.98
N VAL A 317 -12.35 -4.29 12.66
CA VAL A 317 -11.70 -4.30 11.34
C VAL A 317 -11.01 -5.65 11.08
N GLU A 318 -10.30 -6.20 12.07
CA GLU A 318 -9.70 -7.54 11.99
C GLU A 318 -10.78 -8.62 11.82
N PHE A 319 -11.89 -8.54 12.58
CA PHE A 319 -13.04 -9.43 12.41
C PHE A 319 -13.65 -9.33 11.01
N TYR A 320 -13.88 -8.11 10.51
CA TYR A 320 -14.35 -7.86 9.15
C TYR A 320 -13.45 -8.54 8.11
N GLY A 321 -12.13 -8.35 8.19
CA GLY A 321 -11.19 -8.96 7.25
C GLY A 321 -11.21 -10.49 7.29
N ASN A 322 -11.31 -11.06 8.49
CA ASN A 322 -11.43 -12.50 8.68
C ASN A 322 -12.71 -13.04 8.04
N GLU A 323 -13.84 -12.40 8.27
CA GLU A 323 -15.12 -12.84 7.70
C GLU A 323 -15.18 -12.65 6.17
N LEU A 324 -14.59 -11.58 5.64
CA LEU A 324 -14.45 -11.38 4.18
C LEU A 324 -13.67 -12.54 3.55
N SER A 325 -12.57 -12.98 4.17
CA SER A 325 -11.73 -14.09 3.67
C SER A 325 -12.44 -15.46 3.71
N ARG A 326 -13.47 -15.60 4.54
CA ARG A 326 -14.28 -16.82 4.68
C ARG A 326 -15.38 -16.92 3.63
N LEU A 327 -15.71 -15.84 2.93
CA LEU A 327 -16.73 -15.89 1.88
C LEU A 327 -16.37 -16.92 0.80
N ARG A 328 -17.39 -17.65 0.37
CA ARG A 328 -17.31 -18.64 -0.70
C ARG A 328 -18.39 -18.34 -1.73
N PHE A 329 -18.01 -18.47 -2.98
CA PHE A 329 -18.79 -18.07 -4.14
C PHE A 329 -18.97 -19.30 -5.04
N PRO A 330 -20.23 -19.67 -5.37
CA PRO A 330 -20.49 -20.77 -6.27
C PRO A 330 -20.19 -20.34 -7.70
N MET A 331 -19.12 -20.88 -8.29
CA MET A 331 -18.71 -20.60 -9.67
C MET A 331 -18.70 -21.89 -10.47
N LYS A 332 -19.23 -21.85 -11.70
CA LYS A 332 -19.16 -22.98 -12.61
C LYS A 332 -17.73 -23.15 -13.15
N ASP A 333 -17.23 -24.37 -13.10
CA ASP A 333 -15.97 -24.75 -13.72
C ASP A 333 -16.18 -24.98 -15.21
N ASP A 334 -15.38 -24.31 -16.05
CA ASP A 334 -15.55 -24.38 -17.51
C ASP A 334 -15.15 -25.75 -18.07
N GLU A 335 -14.24 -26.47 -17.43
CA GLU A 335 -13.72 -27.76 -17.90
C GLU A 335 -14.62 -28.92 -17.46
N SER A 336 -14.99 -28.95 -16.17
CA SER A 336 -15.81 -30.03 -15.62
C SER A 336 -17.31 -29.78 -15.74
N GLY A 337 -17.73 -28.52 -15.92
CA GLY A 337 -19.12 -28.11 -15.92
C GLY A 337 -19.79 -28.13 -14.53
N GLU A 338 -19.06 -28.50 -13.48
CA GLU A 338 -19.54 -28.56 -12.10
C GLU A 338 -19.45 -27.20 -11.40
N THR A 339 -20.38 -26.91 -10.49
CA THR A 339 -20.27 -25.73 -9.62
C THR A 339 -19.33 -26.03 -8.46
N LYS A 340 -18.29 -25.20 -8.29
CA LYS A 340 -17.32 -25.27 -7.19
C LYS A 340 -17.40 -24.00 -6.34
N GLU A 341 -17.24 -24.15 -5.04
CA GLU A 341 -17.10 -23.02 -4.12
C GLU A 341 -15.67 -22.48 -4.20
N VAL A 342 -15.53 -21.24 -4.68
CA VAL A 342 -14.24 -20.55 -4.79
C VAL A 342 -14.16 -19.39 -3.80
N ASN A 343 -12.94 -18.94 -3.47
CA ASN A 343 -12.75 -17.70 -2.73
C ASN A 343 -12.97 -16.47 -3.63
N MET A 344 -13.03 -15.29 -3.02
CA MET A 344 -13.29 -14.03 -3.73
C MET A 344 -12.20 -13.70 -4.76
N GLU A 345 -10.94 -14.00 -4.43
CA GLU A 345 -9.78 -13.69 -5.26
C GLU A 345 -9.80 -14.47 -6.57
N VAL A 346 -10.15 -15.76 -6.53
CA VAL A 346 -10.32 -16.60 -7.72
C VAL A 346 -11.45 -16.07 -8.60
N LEU A 347 -12.59 -15.68 -7.99
CA LEU A 347 -13.72 -15.10 -8.72
C LEU A 347 -13.35 -13.78 -9.42
N LEU A 348 -12.68 -12.87 -8.70
CA LEU A 348 -12.21 -11.59 -9.24
C LEU A 348 -11.15 -11.78 -10.34
N ALA A 349 -10.24 -12.74 -10.16
CA ALA A 349 -9.23 -13.08 -11.16
C ALA A 349 -9.88 -13.59 -12.44
N LYS A 350 -10.84 -14.52 -12.33
CA LYS A 350 -11.62 -15.04 -13.46
C LYS A 350 -12.39 -13.94 -14.18
N MET A 351 -13.05 -13.05 -13.43
CA MET A 351 -13.76 -11.90 -13.99
C MET A 351 -12.82 -10.97 -14.77
N THR A 352 -11.62 -10.70 -14.25
CA THR A 352 -10.70 -9.73 -14.86
C THR A 352 -9.93 -10.33 -16.05
N SER A 353 -9.59 -11.62 -16.01
CA SER A 353 -8.82 -12.27 -17.07
C SER A 353 -9.68 -12.80 -18.23
N SER A 354 -10.99 -12.95 -18.03
CA SER A 354 -11.85 -13.54 -19.06
C SER A 354 -12.08 -12.59 -20.24
N LYS A 355 -11.75 -13.09 -21.44
CA LYS A 355 -12.12 -12.45 -22.72
C LYS A 355 -13.63 -12.60 -23.01
N ASP A 356 -14.29 -13.59 -22.41
CA ASP A 356 -15.74 -13.82 -22.57
C ASP A 356 -16.58 -12.92 -21.66
N THR A 357 -17.39 -12.07 -22.28
CA THR A 357 -18.35 -11.16 -21.63
C THR A 357 -19.33 -11.88 -20.72
N LYS A 358 -19.81 -13.07 -21.11
CA LYS A 358 -20.80 -13.80 -20.30
C LYS A 358 -20.19 -14.23 -18.97
N THR A 359 -18.99 -14.79 -18.99
CA THR A 359 -18.21 -15.14 -17.80
C THR A 359 -18.02 -13.92 -16.89
N ARG A 360 -17.63 -12.75 -17.44
CA ARG A 360 -17.43 -11.53 -16.62
C ARG A 360 -18.71 -11.12 -15.88
N ARG A 361 -19.85 -11.14 -16.57
CA ARG A 361 -21.16 -10.80 -15.99
C ARG A 361 -21.61 -11.81 -14.94
N GLU A 362 -21.43 -13.10 -15.21
CA GLU A 362 -21.72 -14.17 -14.25
C GLU A 362 -20.89 -13.99 -12.97
N CYS A 363 -19.58 -13.74 -13.08
CA CYS A 363 -18.74 -13.46 -11.92
C CYS A 363 -19.19 -12.21 -11.15
N MET A 364 -19.57 -11.13 -11.84
CA MET A 364 -20.04 -9.90 -11.20
C MET A 364 -21.34 -10.14 -10.40
N ASN A 365 -22.30 -10.84 -11.00
CA ASN A 365 -23.55 -11.18 -10.33
C ASN A 365 -23.31 -12.08 -9.10
N ILE A 366 -22.52 -13.15 -9.25
CA ILE A 366 -22.14 -14.03 -8.14
C ILE A 366 -21.47 -13.23 -7.01
N LEU A 367 -20.55 -12.32 -7.35
CA LEU A 367 -19.87 -11.47 -6.37
C LEU A 367 -20.89 -10.60 -5.62
N ASN A 368 -21.71 -9.85 -6.34
CA ASN A 368 -22.68 -8.92 -5.76
C ASN A 368 -23.70 -9.64 -4.87
N GLU A 369 -24.24 -10.78 -5.30
CA GLU A 369 -25.17 -11.59 -4.49
C GLU A 369 -24.50 -12.19 -3.25
N GLY A 370 -23.24 -12.64 -3.38
CA GLY A 370 -22.48 -13.16 -2.24
C GLY A 370 -22.22 -12.10 -1.18
N LEU A 371 -22.00 -10.84 -1.57
CA LEU A 371 -21.73 -9.73 -0.66
C LEU A 371 -22.94 -9.29 0.17
N VAL A 372 -24.17 -9.54 -0.28
CA VAL A 372 -25.40 -9.30 0.51
C VAL A 372 -25.33 -10.03 1.86
N LYS A 373 -24.75 -11.23 1.89
CA LYS A 373 -24.61 -12.03 3.12
C LYS A 373 -23.60 -11.43 4.11
N PHE A 374 -22.75 -10.52 3.64
CA PHE A 374 -21.62 -9.94 4.37
C PHE A 374 -21.82 -8.47 4.74
N GLU A 375 -22.72 -7.76 4.06
CA GLU A 375 -22.90 -6.31 4.17
C GLU A 375 -23.15 -5.83 5.60
N ARG A 376 -23.81 -6.63 6.45
CA ARG A 376 -24.04 -6.28 7.87
C ARG A 376 -22.75 -6.25 8.69
N THR A 377 -21.82 -7.17 8.41
CA THR A 377 -20.49 -7.20 9.03
C THR A 377 -19.66 -6.01 8.56
N CYS A 378 -19.71 -5.69 7.26
CA CYS A 378 -19.08 -4.51 6.71
C CYS A 378 -19.66 -3.22 7.33
N ALA A 379 -20.99 -3.07 7.37
CA ALA A 379 -21.66 -1.91 7.94
C ALA A 379 -21.31 -1.71 9.42
N LEU A 380 -21.25 -2.77 10.23
CA LEU A 380 -20.81 -2.69 11.62
C LEU A 380 -19.39 -2.12 11.71
N SER A 381 -18.47 -2.64 10.90
CA SER A 381 -17.08 -2.21 10.88
C SER A 381 -16.96 -0.73 10.46
N LEU A 382 -17.63 -0.31 9.37
CA LEU A 382 -17.63 1.10 8.94
C LEU A 382 -18.25 2.03 9.98
N ASN A 383 -19.36 1.65 10.61
CA ASN A 383 -19.98 2.47 11.66
C ASN A 383 -19.05 2.67 12.87
N MET A 384 -18.25 1.67 13.22
CA MET A 384 -17.26 1.78 14.30
C MET A 384 -16.05 2.62 13.90
N VAL A 385 -15.56 2.45 12.67
CA VAL A 385 -14.47 3.25 12.13
C VAL A 385 -14.86 4.72 12.04
N ALA A 386 -15.98 5.03 11.39
CA ALA A 386 -16.48 6.40 11.24
C ALA A 386 -16.84 7.05 12.58
N GLY A 387 -17.48 6.31 13.50
CA GLY A 387 -17.77 6.82 14.84
C GLY A 387 -16.50 7.15 15.64
N SER A 388 -15.50 6.26 15.61
CA SER A 388 -14.21 6.51 16.25
C SER A 388 -13.46 7.68 15.61
N TRP A 389 -13.54 7.82 14.28
CA TRP A 389 -12.90 8.92 13.53
C TRP A 389 -13.46 10.28 13.96
N HIS A 390 -14.78 10.43 14.05
CA HIS A 390 -15.41 11.69 14.50
C HIS A 390 -15.07 12.05 15.94
N ILE A 391 -15.05 11.06 16.84
CA ILE A 391 -14.63 11.27 18.23
C ILE A 391 -13.17 11.75 18.26
N GLU A 392 -12.26 11.05 17.58
CA GLU A 392 -10.86 11.42 17.53
C GLU A 392 -10.65 12.82 16.91
N ASN A 393 -11.30 13.13 15.79
CA ASN A 393 -11.23 14.45 15.15
C ASN A 393 -11.64 15.57 16.11
N THR A 394 -12.78 15.39 16.79
CA THR A 394 -13.30 16.36 17.76
C THR A 394 -12.34 16.54 18.94
N GLU A 395 -11.87 15.44 19.50
CA GLU A 395 -11.03 15.44 20.69
C GLU A 395 -9.63 16.03 20.46
N ARG A 396 -9.15 15.97 19.21
CA ARG A 396 -7.87 16.55 18.77
C ARG A 396 -7.98 17.94 18.15
N GLY A 397 -9.21 18.43 17.93
CA GLY A 397 -9.44 19.74 17.31
C GLY A 397 -9.23 19.77 15.79
N PHE A 398 -9.34 18.64 15.09
CA PHE A 398 -9.40 18.64 13.62
C PHE A 398 -10.72 19.26 13.16
N LYS A 399 -10.63 20.19 12.20
CA LYS A 399 -11.80 20.94 11.69
C LYS A 399 -12.47 20.26 10.51
N ASN A 400 -11.68 19.73 9.57
CA ASN A 400 -12.20 19.10 8.36
C ASN A 400 -12.15 17.57 8.50
N LEU A 401 -13.04 16.90 7.76
CA LEU A 401 -13.22 15.46 7.82
C LEU A 401 -11.91 14.69 7.55
N ARG A 402 -11.12 15.18 6.59
CA ARG A 402 -9.86 14.57 6.12
C ARG A 402 -8.60 15.10 6.82
N SER A 403 -8.68 16.18 7.61
CA SER A 403 -7.49 16.87 8.15
C SER A 403 -6.56 15.93 8.93
N GLN A 404 -7.11 14.98 9.70
CA GLN A 404 -6.30 13.99 10.42
C GLN A 404 -5.41 13.18 9.49
N ARG A 405 -5.93 12.78 8.32
CA ARG A 405 -5.15 12.07 7.30
C ARG A 405 -4.15 13.00 6.62
N ASN A 406 -4.60 14.19 6.23
CA ASN A 406 -3.80 15.17 5.47
C ASN A 406 -2.56 15.61 6.24
N VAL A 407 -2.71 15.93 7.54
CA VAL A 407 -1.58 16.22 8.44
C VAL A 407 -0.61 15.04 8.50
N SER A 408 -1.12 13.82 8.57
CA SER A 408 -0.24 12.64 8.60
C SER A 408 0.45 12.31 7.28
N ASN A 409 -0.07 12.84 6.17
CA ASN A 409 0.54 12.77 4.85
C ASN A 409 1.44 13.98 4.55
N ASN A 410 1.55 14.95 5.48
CA ASN A 410 2.23 16.22 5.28
C ASN A 410 1.74 16.99 4.04
N VAL A 411 0.42 17.03 3.86
CA VAL A 411 -0.26 17.74 2.75
C VAL A 411 -1.28 18.72 3.33
N PRO A 412 -1.36 19.96 2.80
CA PRO A 412 -2.40 20.92 3.21
C PRO A 412 -3.79 20.45 2.77
N ASP A 413 -4.82 20.83 3.53
CA ASP A 413 -6.21 20.44 3.23
C ASP A 413 -6.64 20.96 1.86
N GLU A 414 -6.22 22.19 1.52
CA GLU A 414 -6.54 22.86 0.26
C GLU A 414 -6.05 22.07 -0.96
N ALA A 415 -4.87 21.44 -0.90
CA ALA A 415 -4.37 20.64 -2.01
C ALA A 415 -5.21 19.37 -2.23
N VAL A 416 -5.72 18.76 -1.15
CA VAL A 416 -6.59 17.58 -1.24
C VAL A 416 -7.98 17.98 -1.75
N ASP A 417 -8.53 19.10 -1.28
CA ASP A 417 -9.82 19.61 -1.73
C ASP A 417 -9.79 20.00 -3.21
N SER A 418 -8.71 20.64 -3.67
CA SER A 418 -8.48 20.96 -5.08
C SER A 418 -8.34 19.70 -5.94
N LEU A 419 -7.62 18.67 -5.46
CA LEU A 419 -7.54 17.37 -6.14
C LEU A 419 -8.93 16.75 -6.32
N LEU A 420 -9.70 16.63 -5.24
CA LEU A 420 -11.02 16.00 -5.26
C LEU A 420 -11.98 16.77 -6.19
N THR A 421 -11.89 18.10 -6.20
CA THR A 421 -12.68 18.96 -7.10
C THR A 421 -12.29 18.75 -8.57
N ALA A 422 -10.99 18.73 -8.89
CA ALA A 422 -10.52 18.51 -10.25
C ALA A 422 -10.88 17.11 -10.77
N VAL A 423 -10.80 16.08 -9.93
CA VAL A 423 -11.21 14.73 -10.32
C VAL A 423 -12.71 14.66 -10.52
N LYS A 424 -13.53 15.24 -9.62
CA LYS A 424 -14.99 15.26 -9.75
C LYS A 424 -15.48 16.03 -10.99
N THR A 425 -14.69 16.97 -11.49
CA THR A 425 -15.01 17.78 -12.68
C THR A 425 -14.31 17.22 -13.92
N THR A 426 -13.05 17.60 -14.15
CA THR A 426 -12.25 17.20 -15.31
C THR A 426 -12.03 15.68 -15.38
N GLY A 427 -11.76 15.03 -14.25
CA GLY A 427 -11.48 13.60 -14.21
C GLY A 427 -12.68 12.75 -14.63
N VAL A 428 -13.88 13.11 -14.18
CA VAL A 428 -15.14 12.47 -14.58
C VAL A 428 -15.41 12.64 -16.07
N ASP A 429 -15.21 13.84 -16.63
CA ASP A 429 -15.39 14.07 -18.07
C ASP A 429 -14.46 13.19 -18.93
N LEU A 430 -13.18 13.13 -18.56
CA LEU A 430 -12.20 12.26 -19.22
C LEU A 430 -12.53 10.77 -19.04
N CYS A 431 -12.98 10.37 -17.86
CA CYS A 431 -13.43 9.00 -17.57
C CYS A 431 -14.58 8.57 -18.49
N LYS A 432 -15.60 9.43 -18.64
CA LYS A 432 -16.74 9.16 -19.53
C LYS A 432 -16.30 9.08 -20.98
N LYS A 433 -15.45 10.01 -21.43
CA LYS A 433 -14.87 9.99 -22.79
C LYS A 433 -14.12 8.69 -23.05
N TYR A 434 -13.28 8.26 -22.10
CA TYR A 434 -12.55 7.01 -22.18
C TYR A 434 -13.47 5.78 -22.29
N TYR A 435 -14.45 5.64 -21.40
CA TYR A 435 -15.30 4.45 -21.42
C TYR A 435 -16.20 4.39 -22.67
N ARG A 436 -16.61 5.53 -23.23
CA ARG A 436 -17.29 5.56 -24.54
C ARG A 436 -16.37 5.07 -25.67
N LEU A 437 -15.10 5.49 -25.68
CA LEU A 437 -14.10 4.98 -26.62
C LEU A 437 -13.90 3.47 -26.45
N LYS A 438 -13.69 3.01 -25.21
CA LYS A 438 -13.51 1.58 -24.88
C LYS A 438 -14.72 0.75 -25.32
N LYS A 439 -15.93 1.21 -25.04
CA LYS A 439 -17.18 0.57 -25.50
C LYS A 439 -17.20 0.42 -27.02
N GLY A 440 -16.85 1.47 -27.77
CA GLY A 440 -16.78 1.44 -29.23
C GLY A 440 -15.77 0.41 -29.75
N ILE A 441 -14.55 0.40 -29.18
CA ILE A 441 -13.52 -0.56 -29.57
C ILE A 441 -13.97 -1.99 -29.28
N LEU A 442 -14.42 -2.29 -28.04
CA LEU A 442 -14.87 -3.63 -27.66
C LEU A 442 -16.07 -4.11 -28.51
N LYS A 443 -16.94 -3.19 -28.93
CA LYS A 443 -18.02 -3.51 -29.87
C LYS A 443 -17.48 -3.95 -31.22
N GLU A 444 -16.61 -3.16 -31.83
CA GLU A 444 -16.09 -3.45 -33.18
C GLU A 444 -15.12 -4.63 -33.22
N THR A 445 -14.33 -4.85 -32.16
CA THR A 445 -13.26 -5.87 -32.14
C THR A 445 -13.67 -7.16 -31.45
N GLN A 446 -14.56 -7.10 -30.46
CA GLN A 446 -14.93 -8.23 -29.60
C GLN A 446 -16.44 -8.49 -29.57
N GLY A 447 -17.24 -7.78 -30.38
CA GLY A 447 -18.68 -8.02 -30.53
C GLY A 447 -19.50 -7.67 -29.28
N LEU A 448 -19.04 -6.70 -28.49
CA LEU A 448 -19.75 -6.27 -27.28
C LEU A 448 -21.04 -5.49 -27.62
N GLU A 449 -22.19 -6.03 -27.22
CA GLU A 449 -23.50 -5.39 -27.47
C GLU A 449 -23.92 -4.41 -26.36
N GLU A 450 -23.68 -4.77 -25.09
CA GLU A 450 -23.96 -3.92 -23.93
C GLU A 450 -22.68 -3.78 -23.08
N PHE A 451 -22.43 -2.58 -22.56
CA PHE A 451 -21.29 -2.26 -21.73
C PHE A 451 -21.75 -2.05 -20.28
N THR A 452 -21.40 -3.01 -19.41
CA THR A 452 -21.76 -3.01 -17.99
C THR A 452 -20.55 -2.79 -17.10
N TRP A 453 -20.76 -2.66 -15.79
CA TRP A 453 -19.65 -2.54 -14.84
C TRP A 453 -18.67 -3.73 -14.89
N ALA A 454 -19.13 -4.92 -15.29
CA ALA A 454 -18.28 -6.09 -15.49
C ALA A 454 -17.28 -5.94 -16.65
N ASP A 455 -17.54 -5.02 -17.57
CA ASP A 455 -16.74 -4.81 -18.78
C ASP A 455 -15.71 -3.67 -18.62
N ARG A 456 -15.77 -2.92 -17.51
CA ARG A 456 -14.90 -1.75 -17.27
C ARG A 456 -13.41 -2.06 -17.38
N ASN A 457 -13.00 -3.26 -16.98
CA ASN A 457 -11.61 -3.73 -17.03
C ASN A 457 -11.42 -4.85 -18.09
N ALA A 458 -12.37 -5.04 -19.01
CA ALA A 458 -12.19 -6.00 -20.09
C ALA A 458 -10.96 -5.61 -20.92
N THR A 459 -10.08 -6.58 -21.18
CA THR A 459 -8.90 -6.38 -22.03
C THR A 459 -9.34 -6.11 -23.46
N ILE A 460 -8.73 -5.11 -24.08
CA ILE A 460 -8.79 -4.88 -25.53
C ILE A 460 -7.71 -5.73 -26.16
N ASP A 461 -8.11 -6.74 -26.94
CA ASP A 461 -7.22 -7.77 -27.50
C ASP A 461 -7.06 -7.57 -29.01
N ILE A 462 -6.19 -6.64 -29.41
CA ILE A 462 -6.01 -6.21 -30.82
C ILE A 462 -4.56 -6.22 -31.29
N GLY A 463 -3.60 -6.26 -30.37
CA GLY A 463 -2.17 -6.22 -30.63
C GLY A 463 -1.56 -7.59 -30.91
N THR A 464 -0.24 -7.58 -31.09
CA THR A 464 0.62 -8.73 -31.35
C THR A 464 1.71 -8.94 -30.28
N GLY A 465 1.69 -8.12 -29.22
CA GLY A 465 2.63 -8.19 -28.11
C GLY A 465 2.74 -9.57 -27.44
N SER A 466 3.88 -9.84 -26.81
CA SER A 466 4.11 -11.11 -26.11
C SER A 466 3.22 -11.23 -24.89
N ASP A 467 2.59 -12.39 -24.73
CA ASP A 467 1.81 -12.76 -23.53
C ASP A 467 2.70 -13.14 -22.34
N SER A 468 3.99 -13.42 -22.57
CA SER A 468 4.92 -13.92 -21.56
C SER A 468 6.35 -13.34 -21.73
N TYR A 469 7.03 -13.07 -20.63
CA TYR A 469 8.39 -12.53 -20.53
C TYR A 469 9.20 -13.35 -19.53
N SER A 470 10.43 -13.73 -19.89
CA SER A 470 11.37 -14.25 -18.91
C SER A 470 11.79 -13.16 -17.91
N TRP A 471 12.31 -13.56 -16.75
CA TRP A 471 12.84 -12.60 -15.78
C TRP A 471 13.96 -11.75 -16.35
N GLU A 472 14.86 -12.34 -17.14
CA GLU A 472 15.96 -11.63 -17.80
C GLU A 472 15.43 -10.59 -18.80
N GLN A 473 14.37 -10.94 -19.54
CA GLN A 473 13.69 -9.99 -20.44
C GLN A 473 13.05 -8.85 -19.65
N ALA A 474 12.35 -9.15 -18.55
CA ALA A 474 11.75 -8.13 -17.69
C ALA A 474 12.80 -7.18 -17.09
N VAL A 475 13.91 -7.71 -16.59
CA VAL A 475 15.05 -6.92 -16.10
C VAL A 475 15.62 -6.04 -17.21
N GLN A 476 15.83 -6.60 -18.40
CA GLN A 476 16.39 -5.83 -19.52
C GLN A 476 15.45 -4.70 -19.96
N ILE A 477 14.13 -4.95 -20.04
CA ILE A 477 13.12 -3.94 -20.36
C ILE A 477 13.16 -2.78 -19.36
N CYS A 478 13.16 -3.09 -18.05
CA CYS A 478 13.22 -2.07 -17.01
C CYS A 478 14.55 -1.29 -17.06
N LYS A 479 15.67 -1.99 -17.27
CA LYS A 479 16.99 -1.38 -17.38
C LYS A 479 17.07 -0.42 -18.57
N ASP A 480 16.62 -0.85 -19.75
CA ASP A 480 16.67 -0.04 -20.97
C ASP A 480 15.81 1.22 -20.84
N GLY A 481 14.60 1.08 -20.27
CA GLY A 481 13.73 2.20 -19.98
C GLY A 481 14.39 3.21 -19.03
N TYR A 482 14.93 2.72 -17.90
CA TYR A 482 15.66 3.58 -16.97
C TYR A 482 16.89 4.21 -17.61
N GLU A 483 17.71 3.48 -18.35
CA GLU A 483 18.97 3.99 -18.93
C GLU A 483 18.72 5.14 -19.91
N LYS A 484 17.66 5.02 -20.71
CA LYS A 484 17.25 6.06 -21.66
C LYS A 484 16.79 7.35 -20.99
N PHE A 485 16.22 7.25 -19.79
CA PHE A 485 15.69 8.39 -19.05
C PHE A 485 16.67 8.96 -18.02
N SER A 486 17.19 8.11 -17.13
CA SER A 486 18.15 8.41 -16.07
C SER A 486 19.13 7.25 -15.91
N PRO A 487 20.37 7.39 -16.43
CA PRO A 487 21.45 6.42 -16.21
C PRO A 487 21.71 6.17 -14.72
N THR A 488 21.46 7.17 -13.86
CA THR A 488 21.58 7.02 -12.40
C THR A 488 20.58 6.02 -11.84
N MET A 489 19.30 6.13 -12.23
CA MET A 489 18.27 5.16 -11.82
C MET A 489 18.58 3.76 -12.37
N ALA A 490 19.03 3.66 -13.62
CA ALA A 490 19.39 2.37 -14.25
C ALA A 490 20.53 1.67 -13.51
N LYS A 491 21.54 2.43 -13.07
CA LYS A 491 22.63 1.92 -12.23
C LYS A 491 22.10 1.37 -10.91
N HIS A 492 21.30 2.14 -10.18
CA HIS A 492 20.74 1.68 -8.90
C HIS A 492 19.83 0.46 -9.04
N PHE A 493 19.01 0.42 -10.10
CA PHE A 493 18.23 -0.77 -10.44
C PHE A 493 19.11 -2.00 -10.69
N THR A 494 20.16 -1.85 -11.52
CA THR A 494 21.10 -2.92 -11.84
C THR A 494 21.81 -3.42 -10.57
N ASP A 495 22.29 -2.50 -9.72
CA ASP A 495 22.94 -2.83 -8.44
C ASP A 495 22.01 -3.65 -7.54
N MET A 496 20.70 -3.36 -7.50
CA MET A 496 19.73 -4.15 -6.72
C MET A 496 19.56 -5.58 -7.23
N VAL A 497 19.48 -5.75 -8.55
CA VAL A 497 19.37 -7.08 -9.19
C VAL A 497 20.63 -7.90 -8.92
N GLU A 498 21.82 -7.32 -9.13
CA GLU A 498 23.11 -8.00 -8.97
C GLU A 498 23.44 -8.33 -7.50
N SER A 499 23.00 -7.47 -6.57
CA SER A 499 23.20 -7.69 -5.13
C SER A 499 22.15 -8.60 -4.48
N LYS A 500 21.31 -9.28 -5.27
CA LYS A 500 20.32 -10.27 -4.80
C LYS A 500 19.35 -9.68 -3.78
N ARG A 501 18.79 -8.50 -4.10
CA ARG A 501 17.81 -7.79 -3.24
C ARG A 501 16.36 -8.07 -3.60
N ILE A 502 16.09 -8.88 -4.63
CA ILE A 502 14.74 -9.14 -5.16
C ILE A 502 14.39 -10.61 -4.98
N ASP A 503 13.26 -10.90 -4.32
CA ASP A 503 12.65 -12.23 -4.26
C ASP A 503 11.57 -12.37 -5.33
N VAL A 504 11.92 -13.01 -6.44
CA VAL A 504 11.16 -12.95 -7.70
C VAL A 504 9.95 -13.88 -7.77
N PRO A 505 10.04 -15.18 -7.48
CA PRO A 505 9.03 -16.14 -7.92
C PRO A 505 7.75 -16.11 -7.10
N ALA A 506 6.62 -16.34 -7.77
CA ALA A 506 5.40 -16.76 -7.09
C ALA A 506 5.60 -18.16 -6.47
N ALA A 507 5.23 -18.34 -5.21
CA ALA A 507 5.44 -19.60 -4.50
C ALA A 507 4.42 -19.84 -3.40
N ASP A 508 4.14 -21.10 -3.12
CA ASP A 508 3.32 -21.50 -1.98
C ASP A 508 3.90 -20.93 -0.69
N GLY A 509 3.01 -20.44 0.19
CA GLY A 509 3.44 -19.89 1.47
C GLY A 509 4.06 -18.48 1.38
N LYS A 510 4.36 -17.96 0.19
CA LYS A 510 4.85 -16.60 0.02
C LYS A 510 3.72 -15.58 0.15
N ARG A 511 4.04 -14.42 0.70
CA ARG A 511 3.13 -13.27 0.72
C ARG A 511 2.74 -12.86 -0.70
N GLY A 512 1.44 -12.77 -0.96
CA GLY A 512 0.90 -12.26 -2.22
C GLY A 512 1.16 -10.77 -2.44
N GLY A 513 0.96 -10.31 -3.69
CA GLY A 513 1.22 -8.93 -4.10
C GLY A 513 2.70 -8.66 -4.41
N ALA A 514 3.09 -7.39 -4.33
CA ALA A 514 4.48 -6.97 -4.41
C ALA A 514 4.72 -5.83 -3.42
N TYR A 515 5.99 -5.62 -3.06
CA TYR A 515 6.43 -4.45 -2.31
C TYR A 515 7.94 -4.23 -2.42
N CYS A 516 8.36 -3.01 -2.12
CA CYS A 516 9.74 -2.65 -1.82
C CYS A 516 9.83 -2.18 -0.36
N SER A 517 10.64 -2.85 0.44
CA SER A 517 10.87 -2.51 1.85
C SER A 517 12.33 -2.15 2.08
N SER A 518 12.57 -1.21 2.99
CA SER A 518 13.91 -0.75 3.33
C SER A 518 14.17 -0.82 4.83
N SER A 519 15.40 -1.25 5.15
CA SER A 519 16.02 -1.08 6.46
C SER A 519 17.24 -0.21 6.24
N TYR A 520 17.33 0.92 6.95
CA TYR A 520 18.44 1.85 6.81
C TYR A 520 19.79 1.13 6.97
N GLY A 521 20.67 1.27 5.97
CA GLY A 521 21.99 0.60 5.93
C GLY A 521 22.00 -0.86 5.46
N CYS A 522 20.85 -1.53 5.40
CA CYS A 522 20.76 -2.94 4.95
C CYS A 522 20.00 -3.10 3.62
N GLY A 523 18.98 -2.28 3.37
CA GLY A 523 18.09 -2.36 2.22
C GLY A 523 18.49 -1.46 1.03
N PRO A 524 17.63 -1.34 0.01
CA PRO A 524 16.24 -1.84 -0.07
C PRO A 524 16.17 -3.33 -0.45
N PHE A 525 14.97 -3.91 -0.35
CA PHE A 525 14.60 -5.26 -0.78
C PHE A 525 13.25 -5.24 -1.47
N GLN A 526 13.06 -6.08 -2.48
CA GLN A 526 11.81 -6.20 -3.22
C GLN A 526 11.28 -7.62 -3.12
N LEU A 527 9.98 -7.76 -2.91
CA LEU A 527 9.26 -9.02 -3.02
C LEU A 527 8.30 -8.91 -4.21
N LEU A 528 8.43 -9.82 -5.16
CA LEU A 528 7.56 -9.93 -6.33
C LEU A 528 6.85 -11.29 -6.33
N ASN A 529 5.81 -11.45 -7.15
CA ASN A 529 5.22 -12.75 -7.47
C ASN A 529 5.20 -12.91 -8.99
N PHE A 530 6.39 -12.98 -9.59
CA PHE A 530 6.58 -12.95 -11.04
C PHE A 530 6.12 -14.26 -11.69
N THR A 531 5.30 -14.13 -12.73
CA THR A 531 4.75 -15.23 -13.55
C THR A 531 4.94 -15.02 -15.06
N GLY A 532 5.65 -13.94 -15.43
CA GLY A 532 6.01 -13.61 -16.81
C GLY A 532 5.04 -12.68 -17.52
N THR A 533 4.04 -12.10 -16.85
CA THR A 533 3.06 -11.24 -17.54
C THR A 533 3.60 -9.84 -17.79
N GLN A 534 2.99 -9.08 -18.71
CA GLN A 534 3.30 -7.66 -18.89
C GLN A 534 3.10 -6.85 -17.60
N ARG A 535 2.09 -7.21 -16.79
CA ARG A 535 1.86 -6.60 -15.48
C ARG A 535 3.02 -6.86 -14.52
N ASP A 536 3.68 -8.02 -14.62
CA ASP A 536 4.84 -8.33 -13.78
C ASP A 536 6.04 -7.44 -14.13
N VAL A 537 6.22 -7.08 -15.42
CA VAL A 537 7.24 -6.11 -15.85
C VAL A 537 6.96 -4.71 -15.29
N ALA A 538 5.70 -4.25 -15.37
CA ALA A 538 5.30 -2.99 -14.76
C ALA A 538 5.50 -3.00 -13.23
N THR A 539 5.18 -4.12 -12.57
CA THR A 539 5.39 -4.29 -11.12
C THR A 539 6.87 -4.23 -10.75
N LEU A 540 7.76 -4.86 -11.55
CA LEU A 540 9.21 -4.73 -11.34
C LEU A 540 9.66 -3.27 -11.48
N ALA A 541 9.15 -2.53 -12.46
CA ALA A 541 9.46 -1.11 -12.62
C ALA A 541 8.98 -0.30 -11.40
N HIS A 542 7.76 -0.54 -10.94
CA HIS A 542 7.15 0.10 -9.77
C HIS A 542 8.02 -0.06 -8.51
N GLU A 543 8.29 -1.31 -8.12
CA GLU A 543 9.06 -1.60 -6.91
C GLU A 543 10.52 -1.13 -7.03
N SER A 544 11.04 -1.06 -8.25
CA SER A 544 12.36 -0.49 -8.51
C SER A 544 12.40 1.03 -8.34
N GLY A 545 11.32 1.74 -8.67
CA GLY A 545 11.20 3.17 -8.38
C GLY A 545 11.29 3.45 -6.87
N HIS A 546 10.59 2.66 -6.05
CA HIS A 546 10.75 2.73 -4.58
C HIS A 546 12.18 2.40 -4.14
N GLY A 547 12.78 1.33 -4.67
CA GLY A 547 14.14 0.94 -4.34
C GLY A 547 15.16 2.06 -4.60
N VAL A 548 15.07 2.70 -5.76
CA VAL A 548 15.91 3.86 -6.10
C VAL A 548 15.66 5.03 -5.15
N HIS A 549 14.39 5.33 -4.85
CA HIS A 549 14.04 6.39 -3.90
C HIS A 549 14.67 6.17 -2.51
N PHE A 550 14.60 4.94 -1.98
CA PHE A 550 15.25 4.61 -0.70
C PHE A 550 16.76 4.78 -0.75
N ILE A 551 17.41 4.31 -1.82
CA ILE A 551 18.87 4.43 -1.96
C ILE A 551 19.31 5.91 -1.96
N LEU A 552 18.61 6.75 -2.72
CA LEU A 552 18.91 8.18 -2.85
C LEU A 552 18.65 8.96 -1.56
N SER A 553 17.67 8.55 -0.77
CA SER A 553 17.26 9.24 0.47
C SER A 553 18.04 8.81 1.71
N TYR A 554 18.82 7.72 1.68
CA TYR A 554 19.60 7.28 2.84
C TYR A 554 20.55 8.35 3.40
N GLN A 555 21.02 9.29 2.58
CA GLN A 555 21.85 10.39 3.07
C GLN A 555 21.15 11.27 4.13
N GLN A 556 19.81 11.25 4.21
CA GLN A 556 19.03 12.02 5.18
C GLN A 556 19.01 11.39 6.60
N GLY A 557 19.50 10.15 6.75
CA GLY A 557 19.46 9.42 8.01
C GLY A 557 18.13 8.70 8.27
N ILE A 558 18.12 7.72 9.18
CA ILE A 558 16.95 6.86 9.44
C ILE A 558 15.69 7.65 9.85
N LEU A 559 15.87 8.80 10.50
CA LEU A 559 14.76 9.63 10.97
C LEU A 559 14.07 10.41 9.85
N GLN A 560 14.69 10.53 8.67
CA GLN A 560 14.21 11.44 7.61
C GLN A 560 14.29 10.85 6.20
N TYR A 561 14.92 9.68 5.99
CA TYR A 561 15.02 9.08 4.65
C TYR A 561 13.65 8.68 4.10
N HIS A 562 12.71 8.29 4.96
CA HIS A 562 11.42 7.82 4.50
C HIS A 562 10.57 8.98 3.96
N PRO A 563 10.15 8.97 2.69
CA PRO A 563 9.28 10.00 2.14
C PRO A 563 7.86 9.92 2.74
N PRO A 564 7.11 11.03 2.82
CA PRO A 564 5.67 10.96 3.11
C PRO A 564 4.96 10.14 2.03
N LEU A 565 3.84 9.48 2.38
CA LEU A 565 3.14 8.54 1.49
C LEU A 565 2.82 9.13 0.12
N THR A 566 2.48 10.41 0.08
CA THR A 566 2.15 11.14 -1.16
C THR A 566 3.34 11.32 -2.11
N LEU A 567 4.57 11.35 -1.58
CA LEU A 567 5.81 11.39 -2.38
C LEU A 567 6.40 9.99 -2.58
N ALA A 568 6.14 9.04 -1.67
CA ALA A 568 6.65 7.68 -1.77
C ALA A 568 6.24 7.00 -3.08
N GLU A 569 4.95 7.12 -3.41
CA GLU A 569 4.33 6.58 -4.65
C GLU A 569 4.71 7.36 -5.91
N THR A 570 5.24 8.58 -5.78
CA THR A 570 5.70 9.34 -6.95
C THR A 570 6.83 8.59 -7.64
N ALA A 571 7.81 8.07 -6.89
CA ALA A 571 8.97 7.39 -7.46
C ALA A 571 8.61 6.08 -8.19
N SER A 572 7.70 5.29 -7.61
CA SER A 572 7.29 4.01 -8.16
C SER A 572 6.47 4.16 -9.44
N ILE A 573 5.45 5.02 -9.41
CA ILE A 573 4.62 5.32 -10.60
C ILE A 573 5.45 6.03 -11.68
N PHE A 574 6.41 6.87 -11.30
CA PHE A 574 7.33 7.49 -12.26
C PHE A 574 8.21 6.43 -12.93
N GLY A 575 8.72 5.46 -12.18
CA GLY A 575 9.46 4.32 -12.70
C GLY A 575 8.66 3.48 -13.69
N GLU A 576 7.38 3.19 -13.39
CA GLU A 576 6.48 2.56 -14.36
C GLU A 576 6.31 3.39 -15.62
N MET A 577 6.13 4.71 -15.49
CA MET A 577 5.91 5.61 -16.62
C MET A 577 7.13 5.67 -17.54
N ILE A 578 8.35 5.62 -16.99
CA ILE A 578 9.59 5.53 -17.76
C ILE A 578 9.56 4.30 -18.67
N VAL A 579 9.31 3.13 -18.08
CA VAL A 579 9.30 1.86 -18.81
C VAL A 579 8.14 1.80 -19.80
N PHE A 580 6.95 2.27 -19.41
CA PHE A 580 5.79 2.35 -20.28
C PHE A 580 6.05 3.22 -21.52
N ARG A 581 6.62 4.42 -21.34
CA ARG A 581 6.91 5.33 -22.47
C ARG A 581 7.94 4.75 -23.43
N ASP A 582 8.99 4.13 -22.90
CA ASP A 582 9.98 3.47 -23.76
C ASP A 582 9.37 2.30 -24.56
N LEU A 583 8.55 1.46 -23.93
CA LEU A 583 7.85 0.38 -24.63
C LEU A 583 6.86 0.94 -25.67
N LEU A 584 6.14 2.01 -25.33
CA LEU A 584 5.14 2.61 -26.20
C LEU A 584 5.78 3.18 -27.47
N GLU A 585 6.92 3.85 -27.35
CA GLU A 585 7.73 4.32 -28.49
C GLU A 585 8.23 3.19 -29.40
N ARG A 586 8.42 1.99 -28.84
CA ARG A 586 8.86 0.79 -29.57
C ARG A 586 7.71 -0.13 -30.00
N ALA A 587 6.46 0.30 -29.83
CA ALA A 587 5.29 -0.51 -30.19
C ALA A 587 5.35 -0.89 -31.69
N PRO A 588 5.19 -2.18 -32.05
CA PRO A 588 5.43 -2.67 -33.40
C PRO A 588 4.31 -2.31 -34.39
N SER A 589 3.12 -1.94 -33.90
CA SER A 589 1.97 -1.56 -34.73
C SER A 589 1.10 -0.49 -34.04
N ASP A 590 0.21 0.14 -34.80
CA ASP A 590 -0.81 1.05 -34.26
C ASP A 590 -1.76 0.32 -33.30
N GLN A 591 -2.06 -0.96 -33.55
CA GLN A 591 -2.90 -1.79 -32.69
C GLN A 591 -2.21 -2.06 -31.35
N ASP A 592 -0.93 -2.42 -31.36
CA ASP A 592 -0.14 -2.61 -30.14
C ASP A 592 -0.06 -1.31 -29.34
N ARG A 593 0.19 -0.20 -30.02
CA ARG A 593 0.23 1.13 -29.41
C ARG A 593 -1.11 1.51 -28.78
N LEU A 594 -2.22 1.31 -29.50
CA LEU A 594 -3.57 1.57 -28.99
C LEU A 594 -3.88 0.69 -27.79
N GLN A 595 -3.61 -0.62 -27.86
CA GLN A 595 -3.83 -1.55 -26.75
C GLN A 595 -3.08 -1.11 -25.49
N MET A 596 -1.81 -0.73 -25.62
CA MET A 596 -1.00 -0.23 -24.50
C MET A 596 -1.55 1.06 -23.91
N ILE A 597 -1.94 2.02 -24.75
CA ILE A 597 -2.51 3.29 -24.29
C ILE A 597 -3.84 3.06 -23.56
N MET A 598 -4.71 2.21 -24.10
CA MET A 598 -5.99 1.88 -23.47
C MET A 598 -5.78 1.19 -22.12
N GLY A 599 -4.84 0.24 -22.03
CA GLY A 599 -4.45 -0.38 -20.76
C GLY A 599 -3.93 0.64 -19.74
N LYS A 600 -3.10 1.60 -20.16
CA LYS A 600 -2.63 2.67 -19.26
C LYS A 600 -3.76 3.59 -18.81
N CYS A 601 -4.72 3.89 -19.69
CA CYS A 601 -5.92 4.66 -19.33
C CYS A 601 -6.81 3.91 -18.33
N ASP A 602 -6.97 2.58 -18.46
CA ASP A 602 -7.64 1.75 -17.45
C ASP A 602 -6.97 1.89 -16.08
N ASP A 603 -5.63 1.84 -16.04
CA ASP A 603 -4.88 1.95 -14.79
C ASP A 603 -5.04 3.33 -14.14
N ILE A 604 -4.94 4.41 -14.93
CA ILE A 604 -5.13 5.79 -14.44
C ILE A 604 -6.55 5.99 -13.91
N ILE A 605 -7.58 5.55 -14.63
CA ILE A 605 -8.98 5.71 -14.18
C ILE A 605 -9.27 4.91 -12.91
N ASN A 606 -8.67 3.71 -12.78
CA ASN A 606 -8.78 2.90 -11.56
C ASN A 606 -8.02 3.49 -10.36
N SER A 607 -6.97 4.27 -10.59
CA SER A 607 -6.11 4.85 -9.55
C SER A 607 -6.53 6.28 -9.17
N VAL A 608 -7.16 7.00 -10.11
CA VAL A 608 -7.60 8.38 -9.92
C VAL A 608 -9.11 8.44 -9.66
N VAL A 609 -9.91 8.23 -10.71
CA VAL A 609 -11.36 8.49 -10.68
C VAL A 609 -12.07 7.54 -9.72
N ARG A 610 -11.74 6.25 -9.75
CA ARG A 610 -12.32 5.25 -8.84
C ARG A 610 -11.92 5.46 -7.39
N GLN A 611 -10.69 5.90 -7.13
CA GLN A 611 -10.24 6.13 -5.74
C GLN A 611 -10.87 7.40 -5.16
N CYS A 612 -11.05 8.45 -5.98
CA CYS A 612 -11.81 9.63 -5.56
C CYS A 612 -13.32 9.33 -5.40
N SER A 613 -13.89 8.42 -6.20
CA SER A 613 -15.27 7.96 -5.99
C SER A 613 -15.41 7.17 -4.68
N PHE A 614 -14.37 6.44 -4.28
CA PHE A 614 -14.28 5.77 -2.99
C PHE A 614 -14.19 6.75 -1.83
N ASP A 615 -13.36 7.78 -1.95
CA ASP A 615 -13.26 8.87 -0.98
C ASP A 615 -14.62 9.61 -0.82
N ALA A 616 -15.34 9.83 -1.93
CA ALA A 616 -16.68 10.44 -1.90
C ALA A 616 -17.71 9.54 -1.18
N PHE A 617 -17.66 8.23 -1.42
CA PHE A 617 -18.51 7.27 -0.69
C PHE A 617 -18.19 7.29 0.82
N GLU A 618 -16.92 7.23 1.17
CA GLU A 618 -16.47 7.28 2.57
C GLU A 618 -16.95 8.56 3.25
N ALA A 619 -16.82 9.71 2.58
CA ALA A 619 -17.32 10.98 3.09
C ALA A 619 -18.83 10.95 3.37
N LYS A 620 -19.64 10.46 2.43
CA LYS A 620 -21.11 10.33 2.63
C LYS A 620 -21.44 9.42 3.82
N VAL A 621 -20.74 8.30 3.98
CA VAL A 621 -20.93 7.39 5.13
C VAL A 621 -20.56 8.08 6.44
N HIS A 622 -19.44 8.79 6.47
CA HIS A 622 -19.01 9.53 7.65
C HIS A 622 -19.98 10.66 8.01
N GLU A 623 -20.49 11.42 7.04
CA GLU A 623 -21.48 12.48 7.24
C GLU A 623 -22.79 11.91 7.80
N LYS A 624 -23.32 10.84 7.18
CA LYS A 624 -24.52 10.14 7.71
C LYS A 624 -24.28 9.62 9.13
N ARG A 625 -23.09 9.09 9.43
CA ARG A 625 -22.73 8.55 10.74
C ARG A 625 -22.82 9.59 11.86
N GLN A 626 -22.66 10.88 11.57
CA GLN A 626 -22.82 11.94 12.58
C GLN A 626 -24.26 12.04 13.10
N ASN A 627 -25.24 11.61 12.30
CA ASN A 627 -26.66 11.67 12.64
C ASN A 627 -27.23 10.37 13.24
N GLY A 628 -26.45 9.29 13.27
CA GLY A 628 -26.90 8.00 13.77
C GLY A 628 -26.08 6.84 13.23
N GLN A 629 -26.52 5.62 13.52
CA GLN A 629 -25.98 4.44 12.87
C GLN A 629 -26.45 4.40 11.42
N VAL A 630 -25.53 4.19 10.48
CA VAL A 630 -25.83 4.09 9.04
C VAL A 630 -26.16 2.65 8.69
N THR A 631 -27.31 2.40 8.05
CA THR A 631 -27.73 1.04 7.68
C THR A 631 -27.06 0.55 6.39
N PRO A 632 -27.01 -0.77 6.11
CA PRO A 632 -26.52 -1.29 4.84
C PRO A 632 -27.25 -0.72 3.61
N GLU A 633 -28.54 -0.43 3.74
CA GLU A 633 -29.35 0.18 2.69
C GLU A 633 -28.91 1.62 2.42
N GLU A 634 -28.66 2.41 3.46
CA GLU A 634 -28.14 3.78 3.32
C GLU A 634 -26.72 3.82 2.76
N MET A 635 -25.87 2.84 3.09
CA MET A 635 -24.54 2.68 2.48
C MET A 635 -24.67 2.30 1.00
N THR A 636 -25.54 1.35 0.68
CA THR A 636 -25.82 0.96 -0.71
C THR A 636 -26.32 2.13 -1.54
N GLU A 637 -27.17 2.99 -0.98
CA GLU A 637 -27.63 4.20 -1.65
C GLU A 637 -26.49 5.21 -1.85
N ALA A 638 -25.70 5.48 -0.82
CA ALA A 638 -24.53 6.36 -0.94
C ALA A 638 -23.53 5.85 -1.99
N TRP A 639 -23.37 4.53 -2.12
CA TRP A 639 -22.55 3.91 -3.15
C TRP A 639 -23.11 4.15 -4.56
N LYS A 640 -24.42 3.95 -4.77
CA LYS A 640 -25.07 4.21 -6.05
C LYS A 640 -24.98 5.69 -6.45
N GLU A 641 -25.22 6.60 -5.51
CA GLU A 641 -25.04 8.04 -5.74
C GLU A 641 -23.61 8.35 -6.22
N CYS A 642 -22.58 7.75 -5.61
CA CYS A 642 -21.20 7.94 -6.03
C CYS A 642 -20.91 7.33 -7.41
N MET A 643 -21.52 6.19 -7.74
CA MET A 643 -21.40 5.59 -9.07
C MET A 643 -21.97 6.52 -10.14
N VAL A 644 -23.14 7.12 -9.89
CA VAL A 644 -23.75 8.10 -10.79
C VAL A 644 -22.91 9.37 -10.90
N ASP A 645 -22.48 9.94 -9.78
CA ASP A 645 -21.65 11.15 -9.74
C ASP A 645 -20.37 11.02 -10.58
N TYR A 646 -19.73 9.85 -10.57
CA TYR A 646 -18.43 9.64 -11.19
C TYR A 646 -18.45 8.96 -12.56
N TYR A 647 -19.52 8.24 -12.89
CA TYR A 647 -19.59 7.44 -14.11
C TYR A 647 -20.81 7.75 -14.99
N GLY A 648 -21.74 8.59 -14.51
CA GLY A 648 -22.96 8.98 -15.23
C GLY A 648 -24.19 8.16 -14.83
N GLU A 649 -25.34 8.60 -15.31
CA GLU A 649 -26.59 7.85 -15.15
C GLU A 649 -26.55 6.55 -15.97
N GLU A 650 -27.39 5.58 -15.61
CA GLU A 650 -27.59 4.38 -16.43
C GLU A 650 -27.99 4.79 -17.87
N GLY A 651 -27.24 4.29 -18.84
CA GLY A 651 -27.36 4.65 -20.27
C GLY A 651 -26.43 5.76 -20.76
N ASP A 652 -25.72 6.49 -19.88
CA ASP A 652 -24.73 7.50 -20.30
C ASP A 652 -23.42 6.85 -20.81
N VAL A 653 -22.83 6.01 -19.95
CA VAL A 653 -21.61 5.26 -20.24
C VAL A 653 -21.88 3.77 -20.13
N TYR A 654 -22.34 3.35 -18.96
CA TYR A 654 -22.73 1.97 -18.70
C TYR A 654 -24.21 1.79 -19.02
N ASP A 655 -24.53 0.76 -19.81
CA ASP A 655 -25.90 0.42 -20.14
C ASP A 655 -26.68 -0.10 -18.92
N SER A 656 -25.97 -0.65 -17.93
CA SER A 656 -26.57 -0.95 -16.63
C SER A 656 -25.57 -0.95 -15.47
N TYR A 657 -26.04 -0.50 -14.31
CA TYR A 657 -25.40 -0.68 -13.00
C TYR A 657 -25.93 -1.89 -12.22
N LYS A 658 -26.71 -2.75 -12.87
CA LYS A 658 -27.14 -4.02 -12.31
C LYS A 658 -25.93 -4.78 -11.76
N ASP A 659 -26.11 -5.39 -10.58
CA ASP A 659 -25.10 -6.15 -9.86
C ASP A 659 -23.91 -5.34 -9.29
N THR A 660 -24.10 -4.04 -9.01
CA THR A 660 -23.06 -3.19 -8.39
C THR A 660 -23.36 -2.71 -6.96
N SER A 661 -24.59 -2.93 -6.48
CA SER A 661 -25.12 -2.35 -5.23
C SER A 661 -24.29 -2.67 -3.98
N HIS A 662 -23.71 -3.86 -3.89
CA HIS A 662 -23.03 -4.33 -2.67
C HIS A 662 -21.50 -4.30 -2.80
N LEU A 663 -20.95 -3.75 -3.88
CA LEU A 663 -19.51 -3.75 -4.13
C LEU A 663 -18.73 -2.92 -3.09
N TRP A 664 -19.37 -1.98 -2.39
CA TRP A 664 -18.74 -1.27 -1.27
C TRP A 664 -18.30 -2.22 -0.14
N ALA A 665 -18.96 -3.36 0.02
CA ALA A 665 -18.77 -4.24 1.17
C ALA A 665 -17.39 -4.92 1.22
N TYR A 666 -16.73 -5.14 0.08
CA TYR A 666 -15.40 -5.79 0.04
C TYR A 666 -14.23 -4.80 -0.01
N VAL A 667 -14.50 -3.48 -0.07
CA VAL A 667 -13.45 -2.47 -0.17
C VAL A 667 -12.80 -2.25 1.19
N SER A 668 -11.71 -2.97 1.44
CA SER A 668 -11.03 -2.99 2.73
C SER A 668 -10.41 -1.66 3.16
N HIS A 669 -10.12 -0.74 2.23
CA HIS A 669 -9.47 0.54 2.52
C HIS A 669 -10.28 1.44 3.46
N PHE A 670 -11.62 1.44 3.31
CA PHE A 670 -12.53 2.20 4.18
C PHE A 670 -12.40 1.82 5.66
N HIS A 671 -11.95 0.59 5.93
CA HIS A 671 -11.85 0.04 7.28
C HIS A 671 -10.46 0.21 7.87
N ASN A 672 -9.43 -0.06 7.05
CA ASN A 672 -8.05 -0.15 7.51
C ASN A 672 -7.42 1.24 7.67
N VAL A 673 -7.67 2.14 6.71
CA VAL A 673 -6.95 3.41 6.60
C VAL A 673 -7.89 4.52 6.11
N PRO A 674 -8.71 5.11 7.00
CA PRO A 674 -9.74 6.06 6.57
C PRO A 674 -9.16 7.27 5.83
N PHE A 675 -9.87 7.70 4.77
CA PHE A 675 -9.52 8.77 3.83
C PHE A 675 -8.15 8.63 3.17
N TYR A 676 -7.62 7.41 3.07
CA TYR A 676 -6.33 7.17 2.42
C TYR A 676 -6.39 7.22 0.89
N VAL A 677 -7.51 6.76 0.32
CA VAL A 677 -7.58 6.40 -1.10
C VAL A 677 -7.28 7.56 -2.07
N TYR A 678 -7.45 8.82 -1.68
CA TYR A 678 -7.04 9.95 -2.53
C TYR A 678 -5.54 9.97 -2.81
N SER A 679 -4.69 9.35 -1.98
CA SER A 679 -3.24 9.34 -2.17
C SER A 679 -2.82 8.63 -3.45
N TYR A 680 -3.61 7.65 -3.92
CA TYR A 680 -3.41 7.00 -5.21
C TYR A 680 -3.58 8.00 -6.36
N ALA A 681 -4.68 8.76 -6.36
CA ALA A 681 -4.96 9.78 -7.35
C ALA A 681 -3.88 10.88 -7.33
N PHE A 682 -3.49 11.26 -6.13
CA PHE A 682 -2.47 12.27 -5.88
C PHE A 682 -1.14 11.90 -6.52
N ALA A 683 -0.64 10.68 -6.26
CA ALA A 683 0.64 10.24 -6.79
C ALA A 683 0.64 10.08 -8.32
N ASP A 684 -0.43 9.49 -8.89
CA ASP A 684 -0.54 9.28 -10.34
C ASP A 684 -0.56 10.62 -11.10
N LEU A 685 -1.34 11.60 -10.63
CA LEU A 685 -1.41 12.92 -11.26
C LEU A 685 -0.14 13.75 -11.09
N VAL A 686 0.56 13.61 -9.96
CA VAL A 686 1.89 14.24 -9.79
C VAL A 686 2.88 13.70 -10.80
N VAL A 687 2.91 12.37 -11.01
CA VAL A 687 3.77 11.76 -12.03
C VAL A 687 3.39 12.27 -13.42
N GLY A 688 2.10 12.35 -13.72
CA GLY A 688 1.61 12.95 -14.96
C GLY A 688 2.09 14.38 -15.19
N ALA A 689 2.00 15.23 -14.15
CA ALA A 689 2.48 16.60 -14.19
C ALA A 689 4.01 16.70 -14.36
N LEU A 690 4.77 15.91 -13.61
CA LEU A 690 6.23 15.82 -13.72
C LEU A 690 6.66 15.37 -15.12
N TYR A 691 5.97 14.38 -15.70
CA TYR A 691 6.20 13.98 -17.09
C TYR A 691 5.86 15.07 -18.10
N GLY A 692 4.79 15.83 -17.84
CA GLY A 692 4.44 17.00 -18.66
C GLY A 692 5.53 18.07 -18.65
N VAL A 693 6.20 18.27 -17.51
CA VAL A 693 7.37 19.15 -17.38
C VAL A 693 8.55 18.57 -18.17
N TYR A 694 8.89 17.29 -17.95
CA TYR A 694 9.97 16.61 -18.68
C TYR A 694 9.81 16.70 -20.20
N ALA A 695 8.60 16.44 -20.72
CA ALA A 695 8.32 16.48 -22.15
C ALA A 695 8.53 17.86 -22.79
N LYS A 696 8.35 18.95 -22.01
CA LYS A 696 8.56 20.33 -22.47
C LYS A 696 10.00 20.81 -22.24
N GLN A 697 10.62 20.37 -21.15
CA GLN A 697 11.93 20.82 -20.67
C GLN A 697 12.73 19.62 -20.13
N PRO A 698 13.32 18.80 -21.02
CA PRO A 698 14.06 17.61 -20.60
C PRO A 698 15.43 17.94 -19.99
N GLU A 699 16.04 19.06 -20.39
CA GLU A 699 17.35 19.49 -19.89
C GLU A 699 17.31 19.78 -18.39
N GLY A 700 18.21 19.14 -17.62
CA GLY A 700 18.28 19.29 -16.17
C GLY A 700 17.14 18.64 -15.38
N PHE A 701 16.22 17.91 -16.04
CA PHE A 701 15.11 17.26 -15.36
C PHE A 701 15.57 16.11 -14.45
N GLU A 702 16.54 15.30 -14.92
CA GLU A 702 17.10 14.19 -14.13
C GLU A 702 17.63 14.69 -12.78
N GLU A 703 18.45 15.75 -12.78
CA GLU A 703 19.03 16.32 -11.56
C GLU A 703 17.94 16.74 -10.56
N LYS A 704 16.91 17.45 -11.05
CA LYS A 704 15.77 17.85 -10.21
C LYS A 704 14.99 16.66 -9.66
N LEU A 705 14.79 15.61 -10.47
CA LEU A 705 14.12 14.39 -10.04
C LEU A 705 14.95 13.67 -8.97
N LEU A 706 16.26 13.54 -9.16
CA LEU A 706 17.15 12.92 -8.19
C LEU A 706 17.16 13.73 -6.88
N ASP A 707 17.18 15.06 -6.94
CA ASP A 707 17.09 15.94 -5.75
C ASP A 707 15.76 15.78 -5.01
N LEU A 708 14.66 15.63 -5.75
CA LEU A 708 13.33 15.35 -5.18
C LEU A 708 13.36 14.02 -4.40
N LEU A 709 13.88 12.95 -5.02
CA LEU A 709 13.96 11.62 -4.40
C LEU A 709 14.97 11.61 -3.23
N SER A 710 16.10 12.28 -3.38
CA SER A 710 17.14 12.39 -2.34
C SER A 710 16.68 13.15 -1.11
N ALA A 711 15.67 14.01 -1.23
CA ALA A 711 15.10 14.72 -0.09
C ALA A 711 14.38 13.79 0.90
N GLY A 712 13.90 12.61 0.46
CA GLY A 712 13.15 11.70 1.32
C GLY A 712 11.98 12.41 2.03
N GLY A 713 11.96 12.36 3.35
CA GLY A 713 10.96 13.04 4.19
C GLY A 713 11.28 14.48 4.59
N THR A 714 12.37 15.07 4.08
CA THR A 714 12.84 16.38 4.57
C THR A 714 12.08 17.59 4.02
N LYS A 715 11.37 17.43 2.90
CA LYS A 715 10.61 18.50 2.25
C LYS A 715 9.11 18.25 2.34
N GLY A 716 8.35 19.33 2.53
CA GLY A 716 6.90 19.30 2.36
C GLY A 716 6.52 19.12 0.89
N PHE A 717 5.30 18.66 0.63
CA PHE A 717 4.87 18.36 -0.74
C PHE A 717 4.97 19.56 -1.71
N VAL A 718 4.52 20.75 -1.29
CA VAL A 718 4.60 21.98 -2.11
C VAL A 718 6.06 22.37 -2.38
N GLU A 719 6.91 22.33 -1.34
CA GLU A 719 8.33 22.65 -1.44
C GLU A 719 9.07 21.68 -2.38
N ALA A 720 8.69 20.39 -2.34
CA ALA A 720 9.28 19.34 -3.12
C ALA A 720 9.00 19.53 -4.64
N LEU A 721 7.83 20.05 -5.01
CA LEU A 721 7.44 20.25 -6.41
C LEU A 721 7.81 21.62 -7.00
N ALA A 722 8.07 22.63 -6.16
CA ALA A 722 8.44 23.97 -6.60
C ALA A 722 9.60 24.05 -7.64
N PRO A 723 10.67 23.23 -7.57
CA PRO A 723 11.75 23.24 -8.58
C PRO A 723 11.31 22.89 -10.01
N PHE A 724 10.15 22.24 -10.16
CA PHE A 724 9.54 21.89 -11.44
C PHE A 724 8.57 22.97 -11.94
N GLY A 725 8.40 24.07 -11.21
CA GLY A 725 7.40 25.09 -11.50
C GLY A 725 5.97 24.61 -11.24
N LEU A 726 5.80 23.60 -10.38
CA LEU A 726 4.52 22.99 -10.04
C LEU A 726 4.09 23.47 -8.66
N ASP A 727 2.86 23.97 -8.56
CA ASP A 727 2.21 24.35 -7.31
C ASP A 727 0.93 23.52 -7.12
N PRO A 728 0.97 22.47 -6.29
CA PRO A 728 -0.19 21.60 -6.10
C PRO A 728 -1.32 22.20 -5.26
N ALA A 729 -1.12 23.38 -4.65
CA ALA A 729 -2.17 24.11 -3.98
C ALA A 729 -2.94 25.04 -4.95
N SER A 730 -2.44 25.24 -6.18
CA SER A 730 -3.14 25.99 -7.21
C SER A 730 -4.44 25.32 -7.63
N ASP A 731 -5.49 26.11 -7.83
CA ASP A 731 -6.82 25.66 -8.24
C ASP A 731 -6.82 24.88 -9.56
N THR A 732 -5.85 25.13 -10.46
CA THR A 732 -5.79 24.47 -11.78
C THR A 732 -4.80 23.32 -11.86
N PHE A 733 -3.91 23.14 -10.87
CA PHE A 733 -2.80 22.19 -10.99
C PHE A 733 -3.29 20.77 -11.30
N TRP A 734 -4.29 20.30 -10.56
CA TRP A 734 -4.81 18.93 -10.72
C TRP A 734 -5.61 18.75 -12.01
N SER A 735 -6.37 19.75 -12.46
CA SER A 735 -7.06 19.69 -13.74
C SER A 735 -6.08 19.71 -14.90
N ASP A 736 -5.03 20.54 -14.82
CA ASP A 736 -3.97 20.61 -15.83
C ASP A 736 -3.19 19.29 -15.89
N ALA A 737 -2.92 18.67 -14.74
CA ALA A 737 -2.30 17.35 -14.64
C ALA A 737 -3.18 16.26 -15.28
N LEU A 738 -4.49 16.24 -15.00
CA LEU A 738 -5.46 15.33 -15.61
C LEU A 738 -5.48 15.46 -17.14
N THR A 739 -5.58 16.69 -17.64
CA THR A 739 -5.61 16.96 -19.09
C THR A 739 -4.30 16.58 -19.76
N ALA A 740 -3.15 16.94 -19.18
CA ALA A 740 -1.85 16.60 -19.74
C ALA A 740 -1.58 15.09 -19.70
N HIS A 741 -2.06 14.40 -18.65
CA HIS A 741 -1.78 12.99 -18.44
C HIS A 741 -2.78 12.08 -19.14
N LEU A 742 -4.00 12.00 -18.60
CA LEU A 742 -5.06 11.15 -19.14
C LEU A 742 -5.60 11.70 -20.45
N GLY A 743 -5.80 13.02 -20.55
CA GLY A 743 -6.30 13.67 -21.76
C GLY A 743 -5.37 13.45 -22.96
N GLY A 744 -4.06 13.65 -22.79
CA GLY A 744 -3.08 13.43 -23.85
C GLY A 744 -3.04 11.98 -24.36
N LEU A 745 -3.10 11.00 -23.46
CA LEU A 745 -3.20 9.57 -23.84
C LEU A 745 -4.51 9.28 -24.58
N LEU A 746 -5.62 9.83 -24.11
CA LEU A 746 -6.93 9.61 -24.69
C LEU A 746 -7.08 10.24 -26.08
N ASP A 747 -6.52 11.42 -26.30
CA ASP A 747 -6.52 12.08 -27.60
C ASP A 747 -5.73 11.25 -28.64
N GLU A 748 -4.60 10.67 -28.24
CA GLU A 748 -3.83 9.75 -29.07
C GLU A 748 -4.62 8.44 -29.35
N ALA A 749 -5.26 7.88 -28.33
CA ALA A 749 -6.09 6.68 -28.46
C ALA A 749 -7.24 6.89 -29.44
N GLU A 750 -7.92 8.04 -29.40
CA GLU A 750 -8.99 8.37 -30.34
C GLU A 750 -8.50 8.49 -31.77
N GLN A 751 -7.32 9.10 -31.99
CA GLN A 751 -6.73 9.21 -33.32
C GLN A 751 -6.38 7.83 -33.89
N LEU A 752 -5.78 6.96 -33.09
CA LEU A 752 -5.46 5.59 -33.48
C LEU A 752 -6.73 4.77 -33.74
N ALA A 753 -7.73 4.85 -32.86
CA ALA A 753 -9.00 4.15 -33.03
C ALA A 753 -9.74 4.58 -34.31
N LYS A 754 -9.72 5.88 -34.65
CA LYS A 754 -10.25 6.39 -35.93
C LYS A 754 -9.46 5.85 -37.12
N LYS A 755 -8.13 5.90 -37.06
CA LYS A 755 -7.23 5.37 -38.11
C LYS A 755 -7.47 3.86 -38.36
N LEU A 756 -7.77 3.11 -37.31
CA LEU A 756 -8.04 1.67 -37.35
C LEU A 756 -9.51 1.32 -37.64
N ASN A 757 -10.40 2.32 -37.78
CA ASN A 757 -11.85 2.17 -37.98
C ASN A 757 -12.59 1.46 -36.83
N TYR A 758 -12.15 1.66 -35.59
CA TYR A 758 -12.84 1.16 -34.38
C TYR A 758 -13.84 2.16 -33.78
N GLN A 759 -13.99 3.34 -34.40
CA GLN A 759 -15.08 4.28 -34.14
C GLN A 759 -15.86 4.44 -35.44
N LYS A 760 -17.08 3.88 -35.50
CA LYS A 760 -18.03 4.14 -36.59
C LYS A 760 -19.02 5.21 -36.20
#